data_AF-A0A0V7ZEY0-F1
#
_entry.id   AF-A0A0V7ZEY0-F1
#
_cell.length_a   1.000
_cell.length_b   1.000
_cell.length_c   1.000
_cell.angle_alpha   90.00
_cell.angle_beta   90.00
_cell.angle_gamma   90.00
#
_symmetry.space_group_name_H-M   'P 1'
#
loop_
_entity.id
_entity.type
_entity.pdbx_description
1 polymer ?
#
loop_
_entity_poly.entity_id
_entity_poly.type
_entity_poly.pdbx_seq_one_letter_code
_entity_poly.pdbx_strand_id
1 'polypeptide(L)'
;MTNQQKNLEKFFHKDILQALKDNSKKIDIINNDISKITSSASLELAIKLGFIENSIEIKDISVNGFSIAGIATEGIKFYRDNIEGRPSLEEYALIAGRLAYIESFENILLTTANQFVINQISKLVVSQEYTNIEDNLEFELRMLDPNKTIHCFRETKIAKYFNKNCFALLKNAGLTTYETNTLIQRIAWNAQRYIDIALSSIAGLQTRYFGLRKSTWRKRLIKYQIIDNYLESHIGKLSQQTMFTEQFTLQDIYVPLKAQRLNKKGQINKQQLPIDLESWTLNLLQDPKKQDKIIWIQAEAGKGKTVFCRIFAEYIRRNLHPVWTPVLVNLRDIKKVEQKFEDTLKTVLDKDFCIAHDDNWLKEKNTRYLFLLDGLDDLLLQDRSSCNLIEFISQIATFQEKCQQNPGELGHRILVTTRSSVLQSLESNLPTNLDRAKILTMDNHIQKKWLNNWSAQVGTEPALAFQQFLQDKNCPNIVQELAQEPLLLYLLAAIHRNSELTGEMFECTNSTQAKIKIYQEALKSVFAQQKYSIEFIHKSLSEFLSAVNLKTKLEEWITPGICSTGFHVPQNIMDSELYDWLGCDILTPEIVDYLMVLLAQEFSLKPSLHVSSRFDIPLIKLSMGNKEKSLSVTPVKNGNKIKDFSYIRSSREVNNKIPEPIQLFERIENFHQKWCEGEFIDTHEQNLPQKKSLQLHLENIHLGQRQVDIYVGLNITILLLELQRVNHKQEHLRTKIIFNPSTPTDKINSWKFQLLRIINYSDLIHPGTFNSVVGQFLRGADLSNIDLRGVSLSGANLRSADLRGTYLRGADLSNAYLNGADLSGADLSGINLRGAYLRGVNLSGANLMGADLSESDLRSADLRNIDLRGAYLSRANLRSSDLSNMDLRGAQLEGANLEGVNLSNANLGGTDFRGAQLNNANLRKAQLSNADLRGVRLSNADLRGAKLNNSNFRGAHLKGTNISNADLSGADLRGARLLEAQLSDSFLGDINWNKDTKWEGVRSWKTAHKVPESLKQQLDLQL
;
A
#
# COMPACT_ATOMS: atom_id res chain seq x y z
N MET A 1 59.72 -10.96 18.37
CA MET A 1 59.09 -9.77 17.76
C MET A 1 59.98 -9.17 16.68
N THR A 2 59.45 -8.93 15.49
CA THR A 2 60.13 -8.14 14.45
C THR A 2 60.29 -6.67 14.90
N ASN A 3 61.24 -5.90 14.34
CA ASN A 3 61.37 -4.46 14.66
C ASN A 3 60.06 -3.67 14.41
N GLN A 4 59.26 -4.12 13.43
CA GLN A 4 57.93 -3.56 13.16
C GLN A 4 56.93 -3.78 14.30
N GLN A 5 56.89 -5.00 14.87
CA GLN A 5 56.03 -5.29 16.03
C GLN A 5 56.39 -4.43 17.24
N LYS A 6 57.69 -4.25 17.51
CA LYS A 6 58.16 -3.38 18.60
C LYS A 6 57.78 -1.91 18.40
N ASN A 7 57.80 -1.41 17.16
CA ASN A 7 57.38 -0.04 16.86
C ASN A 7 55.87 0.16 17.01
N LEU A 8 55.06 -0.81 16.57
CA LEU A 8 53.61 -0.79 16.78
C LEU A 8 53.26 -0.83 18.27
N GLU A 9 53.86 -1.76 19.03
CA GLU A 9 53.68 -1.84 20.47
C GLU A 9 54.07 -0.52 21.15
N LYS A 10 55.27 0.01 20.87
CA LYS A 10 55.70 1.30 21.42
C LYS A 10 54.70 2.43 21.12
N PHE A 11 54.17 2.47 19.90
CA PHE A 11 53.19 3.48 19.52
C PHE A 11 51.88 3.37 20.31
N PHE A 12 51.30 2.17 20.41
CA PHE A 12 50.07 1.96 21.17
C PHE A 12 50.26 2.14 22.68
N HIS A 13 51.42 1.72 23.23
CA HIS A 13 51.68 1.78 24.67
C HIS A 13 52.04 3.17 25.20
N LYS A 14 52.83 3.97 24.47
CA LYS A 14 53.40 5.21 25.01
C LYS A 14 52.99 6.45 24.21
N ASP A 15 52.93 6.33 22.90
CA ASP A 15 52.83 7.49 22.03
C ASP A 15 51.38 7.94 21.77
N ILE A 16 50.40 7.04 21.69
CA ILE A 16 48.97 7.40 21.57
C ILE A 16 48.49 8.18 22.79
N LEU A 17 48.93 7.82 23.99
CA LEU A 17 48.62 8.57 25.21
C LEU A 17 49.16 9.99 25.16
N GLN A 18 50.35 10.16 24.59
CA GLN A 18 50.93 11.49 24.38
C GLN A 18 50.15 12.27 23.33
N ALA A 19 49.80 11.64 22.21
CA ALA A 19 48.95 12.25 21.17
C ALA A 19 47.56 12.65 21.71
N LEU A 20 46.95 11.82 22.56
CA LEU A 20 45.71 12.12 23.28
C LEU A 20 45.86 13.31 24.23
N LYS A 21 46.96 13.38 24.99
CA LYS A 21 47.30 14.51 25.88
C LYS A 21 47.53 15.80 25.09
N ASP A 22 48.18 15.73 23.93
CA ASP A 22 48.47 16.89 23.11
C ASP A 22 47.22 17.42 22.37
N ASN A 23 46.29 16.54 21.98
CA ASN A 23 44.99 16.93 21.42
C ASN A 23 44.05 17.58 22.45
N SER A 24 44.10 17.13 23.72
CA SER A 24 43.32 17.73 24.81
C SER A 24 43.61 19.22 25.02
N LYS A 25 44.82 19.68 24.69
CA LYS A 25 45.23 21.10 24.78
C LYS A 25 44.76 21.97 23.62
N LYS A 26 44.23 21.39 22.53
CA LYS A 26 43.81 22.13 21.31
C LYS A 26 42.31 22.35 21.18
N ILE A 27 41.49 21.72 22.03
CA ILE A 27 40.03 21.77 21.97
C ILE A 27 39.53 22.42 23.26
N ASP A 28 39.58 23.75 23.30
CA ASP A 28 38.76 24.50 24.25
C ASP A 28 37.32 24.59 23.72
N ILE A 29 36.36 24.50 24.66
CA ILE A 29 34.90 24.69 24.52
C ILE A 29 34.10 23.40 24.19
N ILE A 30 33.36 22.83 25.16
CA ILE A 30 31.95 23.14 25.54
C ILE A 30 31.68 22.48 26.92
N ASN A 31 31.22 23.27 27.88
CA ASN A 31 30.68 22.80 29.16
C ASN A 31 29.44 21.92 28.93
N ASN A 32 29.57 20.60 29.07
CA ASN A 32 28.46 19.67 29.30
C ASN A 32 29.01 18.40 29.97
N ASP A 33 28.36 17.92 31.03
CA ASP A 33 28.81 16.71 31.75
C ASP A 33 28.77 15.42 30.91
N ILE A 34 28.02 15.44 29.80
CA ILE A 34 27.86 14.28 28.89
C ILE A 34 29.15 13.94 28.13
N SER A 35 29.87 14.93 27.63
CA SER A 35 31.10 14.68 26.86
C SER A 35 32.17 14.00 27.72
N LYS A 36 32.28 14.41 29.00
CA LYS A 36 33.18 13.80 29.98
C LYS A 36 32.86 12.31 30.21
N ILE A 37 31.57 11.98 30.33
CA ILE A 37 31.11 10.59 30.53
C ILE A 37 31.45 9.73 29.30
N THR A 38 31.16 10.23 28.09
CA THR A 38 31.41 9.48 26.84
C THR A 38 32.90 9.26 26.59
N SER A 39 33.75 10.24 26.89
CA SER A 39 35.19 10.10 26.70
C SER A 39 35.80 9.15 27.73
N SER A 40 35.31 9.13 28.97
CA SER A 40 35.71 8.13 29.98
C SER A 40 35.37 6.70 29.54
N ALA A 41 34.16 6.46 29.05
CA ALA A 41 33.75 5.14 28.55
C ALA A 41 34.54 4.72 27.29
N SER A 42 34.88 5.67 26.42
CA SER A 42 35.70 5.43 25.24
C SER A 42 37.15 5.06 25.62
N LEU A 43 37.71 5.68 26.66
CA LEU A 43 39.00 5.31 27.23
C LEU A 43 38.97 3.89 27.83
N GLU A 44 37.91 3.54 28.57
CA GLU A 44 37.75 2.19 29.09
C GLU A 44 37.62 1.15 27.97
N LEU A 45 36.89 1.47 26.90
CA LEU A 45 36.83 0.63 25.71
C LEU A 45 38.23 0.48 25.09
N ALA A 46 39.01 1.56 25.00
CA ALA A 46 40.37 1.49 24.48
C ALA A 46 41.27 0.56 25.32
N ILE A 47 41.17 0.63 26.65
CA ILE A 47 41.88 -0.26 27.57
C ILE A 47 41.44 -1.73 27.35
N LYS A 48 40.13 -2.00 27.31
CA LYS A 48 39.59 -3.37 27.11
C LYS A 48 39.91 -3.97 25.76
N LEU A 49 40.10 -3.14 24.73
CA LEU A 49 40.56 -3.59 23.42
C LEU A 49 42.08 -3.82 23.39
N GLY A 50 42.80 -3.54 24.48
CA GLY A 50 44.25 -3.69 24.59
C GLY A 50 45.01 -2.58 23.86
N PHE A 51 44.41 -1.41 23.70
CA PHE A 51 45.05 -0.26 23.05
C PHE A 51 45.92 0.55 24.01
N ILE A 52 45.64 0.47 25.32
CA ILE A 52 46.33 1.17 26.41
C ILE A 52 46.57 0.15 27.54
N GLU A 53 47.73 0.17 28.19
CA GLU A 53 48.07 -0.72 29.30
C GLU A 53 47.26 -0.43 30.59
N ASN A 54 46.96 -1.48 31.35
CA ASN A 54 46.34 -1.42 32.68
C ASN A 54 47.26 -0.83 33.77
N SER A 55 48.56 -0.71 33.52
CA SER A 55 49.59 -0.28 34.48
C SER A 55 49.53 1.22 34.80
N ILE A 56 48.71 1.99 34.07
CA ILE A 56 48.51 3.41 34.30
C ILE A 56 47.40 3.56 35.33
N GLU A 57 47.72 4.10 36.51
CA GLU A 57 46.68 4.44 37.48
C GLU A 57 45.70 5.44 36.84
N ILE A 58 44.44 5.01 36.77
CA ILE A 58 43.20 5.82 36.74
C ILE A 58 43.38 7.33 36.99
N LYS A 59 44.02 7.57 38.13
CA LYS A 59 44.19 8.84 38.82
C LYS A 59 45.23 9.78 38.19
N ASP A 60 46.21 9.25 37.46
CA ASP A 60 47.26 10.04 36.79
C ASP A 60 46.82 10.60 35.42
N ILE A 61 45.68 10.15 34.92
CA ILE A 61 44.99 10.70 33.75
C ILE A 61 43.86 11.56 34.31
N SER A 62 44.05 12.88 34.42
CA SER A 62 42.92 13.76 34.73
C SER A 62 41.90 13.67 33.59
N VAL A 63 40.87 12.83 33.76
CA VAL A 63 39.80 12.57 32.77
C VAL A 63 39.05 13.85 32.37
N ASN A 64 39.25 14.94 33.12
CA ASN A 64 38.79 16.29 32.82
C ASN A 64 39.49 16.85 31.56
N GLY A 65 39.01 16.51 30.36
CA GLY A 65 39.33 17.26 29.13
C GLY A 65 39.74 16.46 27.88
N PHE A 66 39.71 15.13 27.89
CA PHE A 66 40.06 14.35 26.69
C PHE A 66 38.88 14.24 25.71
N SER A 67 38.90 14.99 24.61
CA SER A 67 38.03 14.71 23.46
C SER A 67 38.75 13.75 22.51
N ILE A 68 38.12 12.62 22.15
CA ILE A 68 38.69 11.62 21.23
C ILE A 68 38.40 11.97 19.75
N ALA A 69 37.62 13.03 19.49
CA ALA A 69 37.39 13.55 18.14
C ALA A 69 38.72 13.85 17.40
N GLY A 70 38.86 13.30 16.19
CA GLY A 70 40.05 13.43 15.37
C GLY A 70 41.22 12.53 15.76
N ILE A 71 41.08 11.62 16.75
CA ILE A 71 42.15 10.72 17.18
C ILE A 71 42.67 9.85 16.04
N ALA A 72 41.80 9.37 15.14
CA ALA A 72 42.23 8.50 14.06
C ALA A 72 43.14 9.25 13.09
N THR A 73 42.78 10.49 12.79
CA THR A 73 43.56 11.38 11.91
C THR A 73 44.91 11.73 12.53
N GLU A 74 44.91 12.22 13.78
CA GLU A 74 46.12 12.66 14.44
C GLU A 74 47.04 11.50 14.84
N GLY A 75 46.48 10.38 15.32
CA GLY A 75 47.26 9.20 15.66
C GLY A 75 47.98 8.61 14.45
N ILE A 76 47.32 8.55 13.29
CA ILE A 76 47.96 8.09 12.06
C ILE A 76 49.09 9.04 11.60
N LYS A 77 48.88 10.36 11.68
CA LYS A 77 49.94 11.35 11.35
C LYS A 77 51.13 11.20 12.30
N PHE A 78 50.84 11.08 13.59
CA PHE A 78 51.86 10.88 14.62
C PHE A 78 52.69 9.61 14.35
N TYR A 79 52.06 8.48 14.02
CA TYR A 79 52.76 7.23 13.70
C TYR A 79 53.72 7.40 12.52
N ARG A 80 53.25 8.06 11.46
CA ARG A 80 54.06 8.37 10.27
C ARG A 80 55.28 9.23 10.61
N ASP A 81 55.11 10.22 11.47
CA ASP A 81 56.13 11.22 11.75
C ASP A 81 57.20 10.74 12.75
N ASN A 82 56.93 9.71 13.54
CA ASN A 82 57.79 9.26 14.65
C ASN A 82 58.45 7.87 14.46
N ILE A 83 58.26 7.21 13.31
CA ILE A 83 58.87 5.90 13.05
C ILE A 83 60.05 5.97 12.10
N GLU A 84 61.10 5.22 12.45
CA GLU A 84 62.25 4.97 11.59
C GLU A 84 61.85 4.03 10.44
N GLY A 85 61.56 4.61 9.27
CA GLY A 85 61.19 3.88 8.05
C GLY A 85 59.81 4.28 7.52
N ARG A 86 59.42 3.70 6.38
CA ARG A 86 58.08 3.90 5.82
C ARG A 86 57.12 2.84 6.37
N PRO A 87 56.00 3.22 7.00
CA PRO A 87 55.00 2.25 7.44
C PRO A 87 54.43 1.41 6.27
N SER A 88 54.20 0.15 6.56
CA SER A 88 53.52 -0.83 5.71
C SER A 88 52.00 -0.61 5.65
N LEU A 89 51.35 -1.32 4.72
CA LEU A 89 49.90 -1.25 4.54
C LEU A 89 49.15 -1.77 5.75
N GLU A 90 49.67 -2.87 6.29
CA GLU A 90 49.19 -3.59 7.44
C GLU A 90 49.21 -2.67 8.67
N GLU A 91 50.30 -1.94 8.87
CA GLU A 91 50.42 -0.97 9.96
C GLU A 91 49.40 0.16 9.84
N TYR A 92 49.24 0.77 8.66
CA TYR A 92 48.23 1.81 8.46
C TYR A 92 46.80 1.28 8.64
N ALA A 93 46.49 0.11 8.10
CA ALA A 93 45.16 -0.50 8.20
C ALA A 93 44.80 -0.81 9.66
N LEU A 94 45.74 -1.36 10.42
CA LEU A 94 45.55 -1.71 11.83
C LEU A 94 45.34 -0.46 12.70
N ILE A 95 46.18 0.56 12.53
CA ILE A 95 46.08 1.82 13.30
C ILE A 95 44.80 2.57 12.95
N ALA A 96 44.50 2.71 11.66
CA ALA A 96 43.27 3.35 11.20
C ALA A 96 42.04 2.63 11.74
N GLY A 97 41.98 1.30 11.61
CA GLY A 97 40.84 0.51 12.06
C GLY A 97 40.59 0.62 13.57
N ARG A 98 41.65 0.55 14.39
CA ARG A 98 41.56 0.67 15.86
C ARG A 98 41.05 2.04 16.27
N LEU A 99 41.73 3.10 15.85
CA LEU A 99 41.41 4.47 16.27
C LEU A 99 40.05 4.91 15.74
N ALA A 100 39.71 4.56 14.50
CA ALA A 100 38.41 4.86 13.91
C ALA A 100 37.25 4.17 14.63
N TYR A 101 37.46 2.97 15.19
CA TYR A 101 36.42 2.28 15.96
C TYR A 101 36.09 3.03 17.25
N ILE A 102 37.11 3.53 17.96
CA ILE A 102 36.93 4.33 19.18
C ILE A 102 36.28 5.67 18.84
N GLU A 103 36.77 6.36 17.82
CA GLU A 103 36.22 7.65 17.39
C GLU A 103 34.76 7.51 16.96
N SER A 104 34.44 6.41 16.26
CA SER A 104 33.08 6.05 15.93
C SER A 104 32.23 5.73 17.17
N PHE A 105 32.79 5.09 18.19
CA PHE A 105 32.10 4.80 19.44
C PHE A 105 31.69 6.10 20.14
N GLU A 106 32.63 7.02 20.30
CA GLU A 106 32.39 8.34 20.90
C GLU A 106 31.35 9.14 20.10
N ASN A 107 31.52 9.24 18.77
CA ASN A 107 30.59 9.98 17.91
C ASN A 107 29.17 9.43 17.96
N ILE A 108 29.00 8.10 17.88
CA ILE A 108 27.66 7.50 17.97
C ILE A 108 27.06 7.82 19.34
N LEU A 109 27.79 7.71 20.45
CA LEU A 109 27.24 8.06 21.77
C LEU A 109 26.83 9.54 21.89
N LEU A 110 27.63 10.46 21.34
CA LEU A 110 27.32 11.90 21.34
C LEU A 110 26.08 12.24 20.49
N THR A 111 25.90 11.56 19.35
CA THR A 111 24.82 11.84 18.40
C THR A 111 23.53 11.07 18.69
N THR A 112 23.60 9.97 19.44
CA THR A 112 22.46 9.07 19.72
C THR A 112 21.73 9.31 21.01
N ALA A 113 22.31 10.10 21.89
CA ALA A 113 21.93 10.35 23.27
C ALA A 113 20.42 10.35 23.58
N ASN A 114 19.85 9.16 23.70
CA ASN A 114 18.78 8.93 24.66
C ASN A 114 19.47 8.98 26.03
N GLN A 115 19.05 9.91 26.89
CA GLN A 115 19.60 10.13 28.23
C GLN A 115 19.77 8.83 29.03
N PHE A 116 18.93 7.83 28.76
CA PHE A 116 19.03 6.49 29.34
C PHE A 116 20.37 5.79 29.06
N VAL A 117 20.82 5.75 27.80
CA VAL A 117 22.06 5.05 27.42
C VAL A 117 23.26 5.73 28.06
N ILE A 118 23.29 7.07 28.07
CA ILE A 118 24.32 7.85 28.76
C ILE A 118 24.33 7.53 30.25
N ASN A 119 23.16 7.48 30.89
CA ASN A 119 23.06 7.15 32.31
C ASN A 119 23.53 5.72 32.62
N GLN A 120 23.25 4.73 31.76
CA GLN A 120 23.78 3.38 31.97
C GLN A 120 25.30 3.32 31.77
N ILE A 121 25.82 4.01 30.76
CA ILE A 121 27.25 4.12 30.49
C ILE A 121 27.98 4.83 31.64
N SER A 122 27.35 5.83 32.29
CA SER A 122 27.92 6.51 33.46
C SER A 122 28.13 5.59 34.67
N LYS A 123 27.48 4.42 34.71
CA LYS A 123 27.65 3.40 35.75
C LYS A 123 28.82 2.46 35.50
N LEU A 124 29.47 2.58 34.34
CA LEU A 124 30.73 1.88 34.10
C LEU A 124 31.77 2.44 35.08
N VAL A 125 32.00 1.70 36.16
CA VAL A 125 33.12 1.94 37.05
C VAL A 125 34.36 1.44 36.33
N VAL A 126 35.42 2.25 36.29
CA VAL A 126 36.71 1.81 35.76
C VAL A 126 37.25 0.74 36.73
N SER A 127 36.94 -0.53 36.44
CA SER A 127 37.28 -1.65 37.32
C SER A 127 38.73 -2.07 37.05
N GLN A 128 39.55 -2.09 38.10
CA GLN A 128 40.99 -2.36 38.07
C GLN A 128 41.37 -3.83 37.76
N GLU A 129 40.43 -4.74 37.57
CA GLU A 129 40.72 -6.16 37.39
C GLU A 129 40.57 -6.60 35.93
N TYR A 130 41.66 -6.52 35.16
CA TYR A 130 41.84 -7.37 33.98
C TYR A 130 43.28 -7.87 33.92
N THR A 131 43.44 -9.19 34.07
CA THR A 131 44.72 -9.90 33.94
C THR A 131 44.97 -10.34 32.49
N ASN A 132 46.17 -10.01 32.02
CA ASN A 132 46.95 -10.54 30.89
C ASN A 132 46.30 -10.56 29.50
N ILE A 133 46.58 -9.49 28.76
CA ILE A 133 46.36 -9.32 27.31
C ILE A 133 47.73 -9.24 26.60
N GLU A 134 48.68 -10.10 26.96
CA GLU A 134 50.06 -10.00 26.47
C GLU A 134 50.27 -10.49 25.01
N ASP A 135 49.23 -11.05 24.35
CA ASP A 135 49.32 -11.58 22.98
C ASP A 135 48.46 -10.83 21.91
N ASN A 136 47.82 -9.70 22.23
CA ASN A 136 46.81 -9.10 21.34
C ASN A 136 47.35 -8.58 20.01
N LEU A 137 48.57 -8.03 19.96
CA LEU A 137 49.06 -7.39 18.74
C LEU A 137 49.47 -8.42 17.66
N GLU A 138 50.11 -9.52 18.07
CA GLU A 138 50.41 -10.63 17.18
C GLU A 138 49.13 -11.35 16.72
N PHE A 139 48.16 -11.53 17.63
CA PHE A 139 46.85 -12.08 17.31
C PHE A 139 46.09 -11.23 16.27
N GLU A 140 46.09 -9.91 16.41
CA GLU A 140 45.40 -9.01 15.48
C GLU A 140 46.10 -8.92 14.12
N LEU A 141 47.43 -8.85 14.08
CA LEU A 141 48.20 -8.88 12.83
C LEU A 141 47.96 -10.17 12.04
N ARG A 142 47.83 -11.33 12.72
CA ARG A 142 47.47 -12.61 12.08
C ARG A 142 46.04 -12.63 11.49
N MET A 143 45.15 -11.79 12.01
CA MET A 143 43.74 -11.71 11.59
C MET A 143 43.47 -10.58 10.58
N LEU A 144 44.47 -9.73 10.32
CA LEU A 144 44.36 -8.53 9.50
C LEU A 144 44.35 -8.86 8.01
N ASP A 145 43.32 -8.39 7.32
CA ASP A 145 43.31 -8.24 5.88
C ASP A 145 43.36 -6.72 5.60
N PRO A 146 44.53 -6.15 5.24
CA PRO A 146 44.70 -4.71 5.17
C PRO A 146 43.80 -4.07 4.10
N ASN A 147 43.63 -4.75 2.97
CA ASN A 147 42.74 -4.30 1.90
C ASN A 147 41.29 -4.32 2.38
N LYS A 148 40.82 -5.42 2.97
CA LYS A 148 39.44 -5.48 3.46
C LYS A 148 39.16 -4.49 4.59
N THR A 149 40.14 -4.26 5.47
CA THR A 149 40.05 -3.30 6.59
C THR A 149 39.87 -1.87 6.10
N ILE A 150 40.55 -1.52 5.02
CA ILE A 150 40.52 -0.17 4.45
C ILE A 150 39.30 0.06 3.58
N HIS A 151 38.76 -0.98 2.95
CA HIS A 151 37.62 -0.88 2.05
C HIS A 151 36.27 -1.17 2.70
N CYS A 152 36.22 -2.07 3.69
CA CYS A 152 35.01 -2.51 4.35
C CYS A 152 35.31 -3.07 5.75
N PHE A 153 35.66 -2.18 6.67
CA PHE A 153 36.12 -2.52 8.02
C PHE A 153 35.18 -3.48 8.77
N ARG A 154 33.87 -3.23 8.72
CA ARG A 154 32.85 -4.01 9.46
C ARG A 154 32.87 -5.51 9.16
N GLU A 155 33.35 -5.93 7.99
CA GLU A 155 33.36 -7.33 7.55
C GLU A 155 34.66 -8.07 7.92
N THR A 156 35.60 -7.36 8.56
CA THR A 156 36.89 -7.92 8.98
C THR A 156 36.75 -8.76 10.25
N LYS A 157 37.74 -9.63 10.47
CA LYS A 157 37.85 -10.39 11.73
C LYS A 157 38.14 -9.46 12.92
N ILE A 158 38.88 -8.37 12.68
CA ILE A 158 39.20 -7.35 13.69
C ILE A 158 37.93 -6.65 14.17
N ALA A 159 37.07 -6.18 13.27
CA ALA A 159 35.79 -5.57 13.64
C ALA A 159 34.91 -6.53 14.47
N LYS A 160 34.88 -7.82 14.13
CA LYS A 160 34.15 -8.84 14.91
C LYS A 160 34.71 -9.00 16.32
N TYR A 161 36.04 -8.96 16.47
CA TYR A 161 36.70 -9.00 17.78
C TYR A 161 36.34 -7.76 18.61
N PHE A 162 36.42 -6.55 18.04
CA PHE A 162 36.05 -5.32 18.74
C PHE A 162 34.58 -5.30 19.14
N ASN A 163 33.69 -5.74 18.24
CA ASN A 163 32.26 -5.88 18.52
C ASN A 163 32.00 -6.82 19.72
N LYS A 164 32.73 -7.94 19.84
CA LYS A 164 32.57 -8.88 20.96
C LYS A 164 32.95 -8.23 22.31
N ASN A 165 34.06 -7.50 22.34
CA ASN A 165 34.53 -6.85 23.56
C ASN A 165 33.64 -5.65 23.94
N CYS A 166 33.24 -4.85 22.96
CA CYS A 166 32.28 -3.76 23.14
C CYS A 166 30.92 -4.29 23.65
N PHE A 167 30.47 -5.44 23.15
CA PHE A 167 29.27 -6.13 23.65
C PHE A 167 29.37 -6.44 25.15
N ALA A 168 30.47 -7.04 25.60
CA ALA A 168 30.67 -7.36 27.00
C ALA A 168 30.64 -6.09 27.88
N LEU A 169 31.30 -5.01 27.45
CA LEU A 169 31.31 -3.73 28.15
C LEU A 169 29.90 -3.13 28.28
N LEU A 170 29.16 -3.02 27.17
CA LEU A 170 27.82 -2.45 27.16
C LEU A 170 26.80 -3.31 27.93
N LYS A 171 27.00 -4.63 27.96
CA LYS A 171 26.21 -5.54 28.79
C LYS A 171 26.43 -5.32 30.27
N ASN A 172 27.68 -5.14 30.69
CA ASN A 172 28.00 -4.83 32.07
C ASN A 172 27.44 -3.46 32.51
N ALA A 173 27.30 -2.51 31.58
CA ALA A 173 26.62 -1.24 31.82
C ALA A 173 25.09 -1.38 32.03
N GLY A 174 24.49 -2.54 31.73
CA GLY A 174 23.07 -2.80 31.93
C GLY A 174 22.18 -2.62 30.69
N LEU A 175 22.74 -2.53 29.48
CA LEU A 175 21.95 -2.45 28.24
C LEU A 175 21.30 -3.81 27.87
N THR A 176 20.11 -3.75 27.28
CA THR A 176 19.44 -4.95 26.74
C THR A 176 20.18 -5.49 25.52
N THR A 177 19.94 -6.76 25.16
CA THR A 177 20.67 -7.39 24.04
C THR A 177 20.39 -6.70 22.71
N TYR A 178 19.16 -6.19 22.55
CA TYR A 178 18.74 -5.45 21.36
C TYR A 178 19.46 -4.09 21.26
N GLU A 179 19.47 -3.32 22.34
CA GLU A 179 20.14 -2.01 22.39
C GLU A 179 21.65 -2.17 22.14
N THR A 180 22.29 -3.12 22.82
CA THR A 180 23.72 -3.40 22.65
C THR A 180 24.05 -3.77 21.20
N ASN A 181 23.29 -4.69 20.59
CA ASN A 181 23.53 -5.10 19.20
C ASN A 181 23.31 -3.95 18.22
N THR A 182 22.29 -3.13 18.43
CA THR A 182 22.00 -1.96 17.58
C THR A 182 23.14 -0.96 17.65
N LEU A 183 23.62 -0.63 18.86
CA LEU A 183 24.71 0.31 19.06
C LEU A 183 26.01 -0.19 18.41
N ILE A 184 26.37 -1.46 18.62
CA ILE A 184 27.58 -2.06 18.04
C ILE A 184 27.55 -2.06 16.51
N GLN A 185 26.40 -2.36 15.91
CA GLN A 185 26.26 -2.27 14.46
C GLN A 185 26.51 -0.83 14.00
N ARG A 186 25.92 0.17 14.67
CA ARG A 186 26.14 1.58 14.29
C ARG A 186 27.61 1.98 14.40
N ILE A 187 28.30 1.55 15.45
CA ILE A 187 29.74 1.79 15.63
C ILE A 187 30.53 1.14 14.49
N ALA A 188 30.31 -0.14 14.20
CA ALA A 188 31.03 -0.84 13.15
C ALA A 188 30.78 -0.25 11.76
N TRP A 189 29.56 0.23 11.48
CA TRP A 189 29.21 0.90 10.23
C TRP A 189 29.85 2.29 10.11
N ASN A 190 29.84 3.06 11.19
CA ASN A 190 30.36 4.43 11.20
C ASN A 190 31.91 4.48 11.25
N ALA A 191 32.58 3.44 11.76
CA ALA A 191 34.04 3.35 11.79
C ALA A 191 34.69 3.52 10.39
N GLN A 192 34.04 3.05 9.31
CA GLN A 192 34.58 3.22 7.96
C GLN A 192 34.77 4.69 7.57
N ARG A 193 33.87 5.58 8.00
CA ARG A 193 33.97 7.03 7.77
C ARG A 193 35.27 7.59 8.33
N TYR A 194 35.62 7.21 9.54
CA TYR A 194 36.83 7.69 10.21
C TYR A 194 38.10 7.08 9.64
N ILE A 195 38.06 5.84 9.16
CA ILE A 195 39.16 5.25 8.38
C ILE A 195 39.38 6.07 7.09
N ASP A 196 38.31 6.38 6.35
CA ASP A 196 38.37 7.17 5.13
C ASP A 196 38.95 8.58 5.40
N ILE A 197 38.50 9.25 6.46
CA ILE A 197 39.01 10.57 6.87
C ILE A 197 40.50 10.49 7.24
N ALA A 198 40.86 9.56 8.14
CA ALA A 198 42.20 9.48 8.68
C ALA A 198 43.24 9.15 7.60
N LEU A 199 42.96 8.19 6.73
CA LEU A 199 43.86 7.82 5.62
C LEU A 199 43.92 8.90 4.53
N SER A 200 42.84 9.66 4.30
CA SER A 200 42.86 10.76 3.32
C SER A 200 43.80 11.91 3.72
N SER A 201 44.05 12.06 5.03
CA SER A 201 44.90 13.12 5.59
C SER A 201 46.40 12.91 5.35
N ILE A 202 46.82 11.70 4.95
CA ILE A 202 48.23 11.41 4.65
C ILE A 202 48.52 11.67 3.16
N ALA A 203 49.43 12.60 2.91
CA ALA A 203 49.97 12.83 1.58
C ALA A 203 50.80 11.63 1.07
N GLY A 204 50.54 11.15 -0.16
CA GLY A 204 51.36 10.14 -0.84
C GLY A 204 50.91 8.67 -0.72
N LEU A 205 49.99 8.33 0.18
CA LEU A 205 49.38 6.98 0.23
C LEU A 205 48.39 6.71 -0.90
N GLN A 206 47.82 7.77 -1.48
CA GLN A 206 46.73 7.73 -2.46
C GLN A 206 47.12 7.09 -3.81
N THR A 207 48.40 7.07 -4.17
CA THR A 207 48.88 6.60 -5.48
C THR A 207 49.73 5.32 -5.40
N ARG A 208 50.26 4.97 -4.22
CA ARG A 208 51.40 4.05 -4.12
C ARG A 208 51.07 2.62 -3.70
N TYR A 209 49.97 2.39 -2.98
CA TYR A 209 49.70 1.08 -2.37
C TYR A 209 48.32 0.47 -2.64
N PHE A 210 47.32 1.23 -3.08
CA PHE A 210 45.91 0.80 -2.93
C PHE A 210 45.10 0.62 -4.22
N GLY A 211 45.67 0.84 -5.41
CA GLY A 211 44.93 0.68 -6.68
C GLY A 211 43.68 1.59 -6.86
N LEU A 212 43.32 2.41 -5.86
CA LEU A 212 42.23 3.37 -5.92
C LEU A 212 42.74 4.74 -6.38
N ARG A 213 42.15 5.29 -7.45
CA ARG A 213 42.40 6.68 -7.85
C ARG A 213 42.02 7.63 -6.71
N LYS A 214 42.79 8.70 -6.51
CA LYS A 214 42.52 9.84 -5.59
C LYS A 214 41.08 10.37 -5.66
N SER A 215 40.42 10.19 -6.81
CA SER A 215 39.00 10.51 -7.03
C SER A 215 38.03 9.68 -6.17
N THR A 216 38.35 8.44 -5.80
CA THR A 216 37.40 7.51 -5.13
C THR A 216 37.17 7.88 -3.66
N TRP A 217 38.23 8.21 -2.92
CA TRP A 217 38.15 8.64 -1.52
C TRP A 217 37.42 9.97 -1.37
N ARG A 218 37.74 10.93 -2.25
CA ARG A 218 37.05 12.22 -2.30
C ARG A 218 35.56 12.04 -2.55
N LYS A 219 35.17 11.14 -3.47
CA LYS A 219 33.76 10.80 -3.71
C LYS A 219 33.06 10.26 -2.45
N ARG A 220 33.69 9.35 -1.68
CA ARG A 220 33.10 8.83 -0.44
C ARG A 220 32.96 9.91 0.65
N LEU A 221 33.98 10.73 0.86
CA LEU A 221 33.93 11.81 1.86
C LEU A 221 32.85 12.85 1.51
N ILE A 222 32.77 13.26 0.24
CA ILE A 222 31.70 14.14 -0.27
C ILE A 222 30.33 13.49 -0.04
N LYS A 223 30.21 12.18 -0.31
CA LYS A 223 28.96 11.43 -0.08
C LYS A 223 28.54 11.46 1.39
N TYR A 224 29.44 11.26 2.35
CA TYR A 224 29.10 11.36 3.77
C TYR A 224 28.57 12.76 4.13
N GLN A 225 29.22 13.81 3.63
CA GLN A 225 28.78 15.19 3.87
C GLN A 225 27.41 15.48 3.25
N ILE A 226 27.16 14.98 2.04
CA ILE A 226 25.84 15.09 1.38
C ILE A 226 24.76 14.38 2.21
N ILE A 227 25.05 13.17 2.71
CA ILE A 227 24.13 12.40 3.53
C ILE A 227 23.83 13.15 4.83
N ASP A 228 24.84 13.65 5.54
CA ASP A 228 24.66 14.41 6.78
C ASP A 228 23.78 15.64 6.54
N ASN A 229 24.09 16.42 5.50
CA ASN A 229 23.30 17.59 5.11
C ASN A 229 21.84 17.22 4.82
N TYR A 230 21.59 16.14 4.07
CA TYR A 230 20.23 15.68 3.78
C TYR A 230 19.49 15.23 5.05
N LEU A 231 20.16 14.46 5.92
CA LEU A 231 19.56 13.97 7.15
C LEU A 231 19.18 15.11 8.10
N GLU A 232 19.99 16.17 8.20
CA GLU A 232 19.69 17.34 9.02
C GLU A 232 18.63 18.25 8.39
N SER A 233 18.81 18.60 7.11
CA SER A 233 17.98 19.62 6.45
C SER A 233 16.63 19.10 5.99
N HIS A 234 16.53 17.83 5.57
CA HIS A 234 15.31 17.23 5.04
C HIS A 234 14.65 16.34 6.07
N ILE A 235 15.34 15.31 6.58
CA ILE A 235 14.70 14.31 7.46
C ILE A 235 14.46 14.87 8.88
N GLY A 236 15.44 15.53 9.48
CA GLY A 236 15.37 16.09 10.84
C GLY A 236 14.19 17.03 11.06
N LYS A 237 13.83 17.82 10.03
CA LYS A 237 12.73 18.77 10.08
C LYS A 237 11.35 18.13 9.99
N LEU A 238 11.20 16.91 9.44
CA LEU A 238 9.89 16.30 9.17
C LEU A 238 9.05 16.08 10.43
N SER A 239 9.70 15.64 11.51
CA SER A 239 9.04 15.41 12.80
C SER A 239 8.62 16.70 13.51
N GLN A 240 9.32 17.80 13.22
CA GLN A 240 9.15 19.13 13.82
C GLN A 240 8.16 20.02 13.05
N GLN A 241 7.57 19.51 11.97
CA GLN A 241 6.55 20.26 11.23
C GLN A 241 5.30 20.44 12.09
N THR A 242 4.79 21.68 12.13
CA THR A 242 3.55 22.02 12.81
C THR A 242 2.35 21.41 12.10
N MET A 243 1.34 21.04 12.88
CA MET A 243 0.07 20.52 12.35
C MET A 243 -0.87 21.68 12.03
N PHE A 244 -1.13 21.93 10.75
CA PHE A 244 -1.96 23.05 10.30
C PHE A 244 -1.47 24.38 10.89
N THR A 245 -2.31 25.09 11.65
CA THR A 245 -2.01 26.39 12.30
C THR A 245 -1.59 26.26 13.77
N GLU A 246 -1.41 25.04 14.29
CA GLU A 246 -1.10 24.79 15.69
C GLU A 246 0.37 25.08 16.05
N GLN A 247 0.62 25.37 17.33
CA GLN A 247 1.97 25.61 17.85
C GLN A 247 2.77 24.33 18.17
N PHE A 248 2.11 23.17 18.17
CA PHE A 248 2.75 21.86 18.43
C PHE A 248 3.01 21.09 17.13
N THR A 249 3.93 20.13 17.21
CA THR A 249 4.47 19.39 16.07
C THR A 249 3.77 18.04 15.86
N LEU A 250 3.98 17.44 14.68
CA LEU A 250 3.55 16.06 14.38
C LEU A 250 4.03 15.05 15.43
N GLN A 251 5.26 15.20 15.92
CA GLN A 251 5.84 14.28 16.89
C GLN A 251 5.12 14.31 18.23
N ASP A 252 4.60 15.47 18.64
CA ASP A 252 3.98 15.66 19.95
C ASP A 252 2.67 14.88 20.11
N ILE A 253 1.93 14.71 19.02
CA ILE A 253 0.63 14.02 18.99
C ILE A 253 0.69 12.62 18.38
N TYR A 254 1.86 12.17 17.89
CA TYR A 254 1.97 10.89 17.21
C TYR A 254 1.70 9.71 18.16
N VAL A 255 1.03 8.67 17.65
CA VAL A 255 0.82 7.40 18.33
C VAL A 255 1.18 6.23 17.41
N PRO A 256 1.76 5.14 17.95
CA PRO A 256 2.11 3.97 17.15
C PRO A 256 0.90 3.36 16.46
N LEU A 257 1.07 2.98 15.19
CA LEU A 257 -0.01 2.49 14.36
C LEU A 257 -0.12 0.97 14.43
N LYS A 258 -1.35 0.47 14.55
CA LYS A 258 -1.63 -0.97 14.41
C LYS A 258 -1.95 -1.32 12.96
N ALA A 259 -1.51 -2.49 12.54
CA ALA A 259 -1.76 -3.02 11.22
C ALA A 259 -2.13 -4.50 11.26
N GLN A 260 -2.65 -5.02 10.14
CA GLN A 260 -2.90 -6.44 9.96
C GLN A 260 -2.20 -6.96 8.72
N ARG A 261 -1.54 -8.12 8.83
CA ARG A 261 -0.83 -8.73 7.70
C ARG A 261 -1.82 -9.23 6.66
N LEU A 262 -1.45 -9.05 5.39
CA LEU A 262 -2.23 -9.51 4.25
C LEU A 262 -1.57 -10.73 3.61
N ASN A 263 -2.40 -11.62 3.05
CA ASN A 263 -1.91 -12.74 2.25
C ASN A 263 -1.52 -12.28 0.82
N LYS A 264 -1.13 -13.21 -0.07
CA LYS A 264 -0.80 -12.89 -1.47
C LYS A 264 -1.97 -12.33 -2.30
N LYS A 265 -3.22 -12.49 -1.85
CA LYS A 265 -4.44 -12.01 -2.50
C LYS A 265 -5.05 -10.76 -1.83
N GLY A 266 -4.23 -10.00 -1.10
CA GLY A 266 -4.67 -8.77 -0.42
C GLY A 266 -5.67 -8.97 0.73
N GLN A 267 -6.00 -10.23 1.05
CA GLN A 267 -7.01 -10.54 2.07
C GLN A 267 -6.38 -10.53 3.45
N ILE A 268 -7.12 -9.97 4.40
CA ILE A 268 -6.80 -9.95 5.81
C ILE A 268 -6.83 -11.37 6.35
N ASN A 269 -5.73 -11.80 6.97
CA ASN A 269 -5.72 -13.05 7.72
C ASN A 269 -6.41 -12.86 9.07
N LYS A 270 -7.73 -13.11 9.12
CA LYS A 270 -8.56 -12.93 10.33
C LYS A 270 -8.12 -13.76 11.55
N GLN A 271 -7.29 -14.79 11.35
CA GLN A 271 -6.77 -15.62 12.43
C GLN A 271 -5.53 -15.02 13.12
N GLN A 272 -4.90 -13.98 12.53
CA GLN A 272 -3.73 -13.32 13.10
C GLN A 272 -4.10 -12.03 13.83
N LEU A 273 -3.54 -11.87 15.04
CA LEU A 273 -3.68 -10.66 15.85
C LEU A 273 -3.08 -9.43 15.14
N PRO A 274 -3.61 -8.22 15.39
CA PRO A 274 -3.00 -6.98 14.94
C PRO A 274 -1.54 -6.86 15.39
N ILE A 275 -0.71 -6.35 14.49
CA ILE A 275 0.72 -6.10 14.71
C ILE A 275 0.96 -4.60 14.94
N ASP A 276 2.00 -4.29 15.70
CA ASP A 276 2.58 -2.95 15.76
C ASP A 276 3.38 -2.69 14.47
N LEU A 277 3.05 -1.62 13.75
CA LEU A 277 3.54 -1.39 12.39
C LEU A 277 5.04 -1.07 12.36
N GLU A 278 5.51 -0.24 13.29
CA GLU A 278 6.91 0.12 13.47
C GLU A 278 7.74 -1.12 13.81
N SER A 279 7.33 -1.88 14.84
CA SER A 279 8.04 -3.09 15.27
C SER A 279 8.10 -4.13 14.16
N TRP A 280 6.99 -4.32 13.44
CA TRP A 280 6.95 -5.23 12.29
C TRP A 280 7.90 -4.79 11.18
N THR A 281 7.91 -3.50 10.85
CA THR A 281 8.82 -2.93 9.83
C THR A 281 10.28 -3.11 10.23
N LEU A 282 10.62 -2.84 11.49
CA LEU A 282 11.97 -3.04 12.04
C LEU A 282 12.41 -4.50 11.97
N ASN A 283 11.53 -5.44 12.32
CA ASN A 283 11.81 -6.87 12.23
C ASN A 283 12.08 -7.30 10.78
N LEU A 284 11.35 -6.76 9.80
CA LEU A 284 11.59 -7.05 8.38
C LEU A 284 12.93 -6.50 7.86
N LEU A 285 13.37 -5.34 8.37
CA LEU A 285 14.68 -4.78 8.03
C LEU A 285 15.83 -5.63 8.58
N GLN A 286 15.64 -6.21 9.77
CA GLN A 286 16.67 -7.00 10.45
C GLN A 286 16.70 -8.47 10.03
N ASP A 287 15.62 -9.03 9.49
CA ASP A 287 15.54 -10.45 9.10
C ASP A 287 16.37 -10.75 7.83
N PRO A 288 17.44 -11.56 7.91
CA PRO A 288 18.26 -11.91 6.75
C PRO A 288 17.51 -12.70 5.68
N LYS A 289 16.47 -13.46 6.07
CA LYS A 289 15.68 -14.29 5.14
C LYS A 289 14.66 -13.49 4.34
N LYS A 290 14.50 -12.21 4.65
CA LYS A 290 13.49 -11.33 4.04
C LYS A 290 14.09 -10.09 3.37
N GLN A 291 15.38 -10.13 3.05
CA GLN A 291 16.07 -9.02 2.37
C GLN A 291 15.64 -8.86 0.91
N ASP A 292 15.01 -9.87 0.31
CA ASP A 292 14.35 -9.79 -1.01
C ASP A 292 12.97 -9.13 -0.96
N LYS A 293 12.38 -9.02 0.24
CA LYS A 293 11.00 -8.56 0.38
C LYS A 293 10.92 -7.05 0.44
N ILE A 294 10.05 -6.50 -0.40
CA ILE A 294 9.61 -5.10 -0.33
C ILE A 294 8.57 -5.00 0.79
N ILE A 295 8.71 -3.98 1.64
CA ILE A 295 7.77 -3.69 2.72
C ILE A 295 6.63 -2.84 2.16
N TRP A 296 5.41 -3.34 2.24
CA TRP A 296 4.24 -2.68 1.66
C TRP A 296 3.21 -2.36 2.73
N ILE A 297 2.84 -1.08 2.81
CA ILE A 297 1.90 -0.56 3.79
C ILE A 297 0.72 0.07 3.07
N GLN A 298 -0.47 -0.48 3.27
CA GLN A 298 -1.69 0.03 2.63
C GLN A 298 -2.69 0.54 3.66
N ALA A 299 -3.40 1.61 3.32
CA ALA A 299 -4.48 2.16 4.12
C ALA A 299 -5.33 3.13 3.30
N GLU A 300 -6.55 3.41 3.74
CA GLU A 300 -7.34 4.50 3.14
C GLU A 300 -6.75 5.88 3.48
N ALA A 301 -7.28 6.92 2.85
CA ALA A 301 -6.88 8.30 3.12
C ALA A 301 -7.15 8.67 4.61
N GLY A 302 -6.30 9.50 5.21
CA GLY A 302 -6.45 9.96 6.59
C GLY A 302 -6.03 8.97 7.69
N LYS A 303 -5.60 7.74 7.35
CA LYS A 303 -5.17 6.70 8.30
C LYS A 303 -3.71 6.83 8.78
N GLY A 304 -2.97 7.84 8.32
CA GLY A 304 -1.61 8.13 8.82
C GLY A 304 -0.43 7.53 8.04
N LYS A 305 -0.60 7.09 6.79
CA LYS A 305 0.49 6.54 5.94
C LYS A 305 1.71 7.49 5.83
N THR A 306 1.46 8.72 5.40
CA THR A 306 2.50 9.76 5.25
C THR A 306 3.13 10.14 6.58
N VAL A 307 2.31 10.26 7.63
CA VAL A 307 2.80 10.57 8.98
C VAL A 307 3.73 9.47 9.47
N PHE A 308 3.35 8.20 9.27
CA PHE A 308 4.21 7.05 9.56
C PHE A 308 5.54 7.13 8.81
N CYS A 309 5.55 7.38 7.49
CA CYS A 309 6.80 7.50 6.72
C CYS A 309 7.72 8.59 7.28
N ARG A 310 7.18 9.75 7.64
CA ARG A 310 7.95 10.88 8.19
C ARG A 310 8.54 10.55 9.56
N ILE A 311 7.71 10.06 10.48
CA ILE A 311 8.14 9.71 11.84
C ILE A 311 9.11 8.52 11.81
N PHE A 312 8.85 7.53 10.96
CA PHE A 312 9.72 6.37 10.81
C PHE A 312 11.06 6.75 10.18
N ALA A 313 11.09 7.61 9.16
CA ALA A 313 12.35 8.12 8.60
C ALA A 313 13.20 8.83 9.67
N GLU A 314 12.59 9.66 10.50
CA GLU A 314 13.27 10.32 11.62
C GLU A 314 13.75 9.31 12.68
N TYR A 315 12.94 8.30 12.99
CA TYR A 315 13.33 7.20 13.89
C TYR A 315 14.57 6.48 13.36
N ILE A 316 14.62 6.15 12.07
CA ILE A 316 15.78 5.51 11.43
C ILE A 316 17.00 6.43 11.52
N ARG A 317 16.85 7.73 11.24
CA ARG A 317 17.94 8.72 11.35
C ARG A 317 18.53 8.75 12.77
N ARG A 318 17.70 8.80 13.81
CA ARG A 318 18.17 8.88 15.20
C ARG A 318 18.72 7.55 15.73
N ASN A 319 18.06 6.44 15.39
CA ASN A 319 18.26 5.16 16.09
C ASN A 319 19.02 4.10 15.28
N LEU A 320 19.00 4.15 13.95
CA LEU A 320 19.61 3.11 13.10
C LEU A 320 20.67 3.63 12.13
N HIS A 321 20.73 4.91 11.81
CA HIS A 321 21.82 5.46 10.99
C HIS A 321 23.17 5.34 11.74
N PRO A 322 24.27 4.91 11.08
CA PRO A 322 24.43 4.66 9.64
C PRO A 322 24.23 3.22 9.16
N VAL A 323 23.67 2.32 9.99
CA VAL A 323 23.29 0.96 9.54
C VAL A 323 22.25 1.04 8.41
N TRP A 324 21.29 1.96 8.56
CA TRP A 324 20.32 2.33 7.54
C TRP A 324 20.24 3.84 7.42
N THR A 325 20.45 4.35 6.20
CA THR A 325 20.25 5.77 5.87
C THR A 325 18.86 5.95 5.27
N PRO A 326 17.93 6.63 5.94
CA PRO A 326 16.58 6.83 5.43
C PRO A 326 16.60 7.83 4.27
N VAL A 327 15.89 7.51 3.20
CA VAL A 327 15.64 8.40 2.06
C VAL A 327 14.15 8.42 1.83
N LEU A 328 13.51 9.55 2.13
CA LEU A 328 12.07 9.74 1.92
C LEU A 328 11.84 10.33 0.54
N VAL A 329 11.07 9.63 -0.29
CA VAL A 329 10.66 10.07 -1.62
C VAL A 329 9.15 10.16 -1.65
N ASN A 330 8.63 11.35 -1.92
CA ASN A 330 7.20 11.50 -2.16
C ASN A 330 6.92 11.15 -3.63
N LEU A 331 6.13 10.11 -3.86
CA LEU A 331 5.89 9.60 -5.20
C LEU A 331 5.10 10.59 -6.07
N ARG A 332 4.41 11.56 -5.46
CA ARG A 332 3.77 12.66 -6.20
C ARG A 332 4.76 13.57 -6.93
N ASP A 333 6.00 13.65 -6.45
CA ASP A 333 7.01 14.55 -6.99
C ASP A 333 7.72 13.95 -8.23
N ILE A 334 7.44 12.68 -8.54
CA ILE A 334 7.97 11.99 -9.71
C ILE A 334 7.20 12.41 -10.95
N LYS A 335 7.84 13.19 -11.83
CA LYS A 335 7.26 13.67 -13.09
C LYS A 335 7.41 12.71 -14.26
N LYS A 336 8.41 11.83 -14.19
CA LYS A 336 8.74 10.88 -15.24
C LYS A 336 9.35 9.63 -14.61
N VAL A 337 8.83 8.46 -14.99
CA VAL A 337 9.44 7.17 -14.66
C VAL A 337 10.40 6.81 -15.80
N GLU A 338 11.65 6.53 -15.44
CA GLU A 338 12.67 6.10 -16.38
C GLU A 338 12.65 4.57 -16.55
N GLN A 339 13.39 4.04 -17.53
CA GLN A 339 13.48 2.58 -17.76
C GLN A 339 14.05 1.78 -16.57
N LYS A 340 14.76 2.48 -15.67
CA LYS A 340 15.39 1.92 -14.49
C LYS A 340 14.97 2.71 -13.26
N PHE A 341 14.68 1.99 -12.18
CA PHE A 341 14.32 2.61 -10.90
C PHE A 341 15.44 3.51 -10.37
N GLU A 342 16.69 3.10 -10.57
CA GLU A 342 17.88 3.86 -10.16
C GLU A 342 17.96 5.24 -10.82
N ASP A 343 17.57 5.33 -12.09
CA ASP A 343 17.58 6.60 -12.84
C ASP A 343 16.38 7.46 -12.46
N THR A 344 15.22 6.84 -12.19
CA THR A 344 14.07 7.53 -11.60
C THR A 344 14.45 8.18 -10.27
N LEU A 345 15.14 7.47 -9.38
CA LEU A 345 15.63 8.04 -8.11
C LEU A 345 16.56 9.25 -8.33
N LYS A 346 17.46 9.20 -9.32
CA LYS A 346 18.34 10.34 -9.65
C LYS A 346 17.57 11.58 -10.10
N THR A 347 16.41 11.42 -10.75
CA THR A 347 15.60 12.56 -11.19
C THR A 347 14.84 13.23 -10.06
N VAL A 348 14.48 12.46 -9.03
CA VAL A 348 13.62 12.91 -7.92
C VAL A 348 14.44 13.44 -6.76
N LEU A 349 15.59 12.81 -6.51
CA LEU A 349 16.54 13.28 -5.52
C LEU A 349 17.31 14.47 -6.11
N ASP A 350 17.43 15.56 -5.33
CA ASP A 350 18.11 16.79 -5.75
C ASP A 350 19.52 16.50 -6.31
N LYS A 351 19.99 17.35 -7.24
CA LYS A 351 21.36 17.33 -7.78
C LYS A 351 22.40 17.40 -6.68
N ASP A 352 22.04 17.94 -5.52
CA ASP A 352 22.90 18.00 -4.34
C ASP A 352 22.99 16.67 -3.57
N PHE A 353 22.01 15.76 -3.71
CA PHE A 353 22.03 14.44 -3.08
C PHE A 353 22.74 13.38 -3.94
N CYS A 354 22.51 13.41 -5.26
CA CYS A 354 23.17 12.50 -6.19
C CYS A 354 24.42 13.16 -6.78
N ILE A 355 25.62 12.59 -6.56
CA ILE A 355 26.85 13.10 -7.19
C ILE A 355 26.68 13.02 -8.72
N ALA A 356 26.68 14.19 -9.38
CA ALA A 356 26.51 14.30 -10.82
C ALA A 356 27.54 13.40 -11.57
N HIS A 357 27.04 12.65 -12.56
CA HIS A 357 27.82 11.70 -13.37
C HIS A 357 28.39 10.48 -12.63
N ASP A 358 27.80 10.06 -11.50
CA ASP A 358 28.11 8.78 -10.85
C ASP A 358 27.00 7.74 -11.04
N ASP A 359 27.16 6.86 -12.03
CA ASP A 359 26.21 5.77 -12.29
C ASP A 359 26.26 4.64 -11.26
N ASN A 360 27.24 4.66 -10.35
CA ASN A 360 27.42 3.64 -9.31
C ASN A 360 27.20 4.19 -7.89
N TRP A 361 26.50 5.33 -7.74
CA TRP A 361 26.28 5.98 -6.44
C TRP A 361 25.57 5.09 -5.40
N LEU A 362 24.78 4.11 -5.87
CA LEU A 362 24.13 3.07 -5.06
C LEU A 362 25.04 1.87 -4.75
N LYS A 363 26.05 1.55 -5.58
CA LYS A 363 26.87 0.32 -5.44
C LYS A 363 27.95 0.39 -4.35
N GLU A 364 27.86 1.36 -3.46
CA GLU A 364 28.89 1.62 -2.46
C GLU A 364 28.67 0.72 -1.24
N LYS A 365 29.70 -0.07 -0.89
CA LYS A 365 29.59 -1.16 0.09
C LYS A 365 29.30 -0.69 1.50
N ASN A 366 29.59 0.55 1.86
CA ASN A 366 29.52 1.09 3.22
C ASN A 366 28.33 2.01 3.48
N THR A 367 27.43 2.15 2.50
CA THR A 367 26.21 2.92 2.63
C THR A 367 25.02 2.05 2.27
N ARG A 368 24.08 1.88 3.20
CA ARG A 368 22.78 1.26 2.92
C ARG A 368 21.68 2.28 3.03
N TYR A 369 20.77 2.21 2.08
CA TYR A 369 19.63 3.12 2.02
C TYR A 369 18.36 2.35 2.32
N LEU A 370 17.50 2.97 3.11
CA LEU A 370 16.10 2.59 3.23
C LEU A 370 15.30 3.64 2.45
N PHE A 371 14.80 3.27 1.28
CA PHE A 371 13.93 4.13 0.48
C PHE A 371 12.50 4.02 0.98
N LEU A 372 11.95 5.10 1.53
CA LEU A 372 10.55 5.24 1.90
C LEU A 372 9.83 5.94 0.75
N LEU A 373 9.10 5.18 -0.04
CA LEU A 373 8.32 5.66 -1.18
C LEU A 373 6.89 5.92 -0.72
N ASP A 374 6.57 7.19 -0.46
CA ASP A 374 5.29 7.59 0.10
C ASP A 374 4.28 7.98 -0.99
N GLY A 375 3.11 7.32 -0.99
CA GLY A 375 1.96 7.70 -1.82
C GLY A 375 2.00 7.14 -3.24
N LEU A 376 2.04 5.82 -3.41
CA LEU A 376 2.00 5.20 -4.76
C LEU A 376 0.72 5.56 -5.53
N ASP A 377 -0.38 5.80 -4.82
CA ASP A 377 -1.64 6.32 -5.38
C ASP A 377 -1.55 7.77 -5.89
N ASP A 378 -0.49 8.49 -5.54
CA ASP A 378 -0.20 9.85 -5.99
C ASP A 378 0.82 9.92 -7.13
N LEU A 379 1.33 8.78 -7.61
CA LEU A 379 2.33 8.75 -8.67
C LEU A 379 1.77 9.41 -9.94
N LEU A 380 2.30 10.59 -10.26
CA LEU A 380 1.93 11.40 -11.41
C LEU A 380 2.66 10.91 -12.65
N LEU A 381 2.18 9.80 -13.19
CA LEU A 381 2.68 9.29 -14.46
C LEU A 381 2.13 10.16 -15.58
N GLN A 382 3.00 10.56 -16.52
CA GLN A 382 2.58 11.23 -17.76
C GLN A 382 1.46 10.46 -18.46
N ASP A 383 1.37 9.14 -18.25
CA ASP A 383 0.20 8.31 -18.50
C ASP A 383 -0.14 7.50 -17.23
N ARG A 384 -1.27 7.80 -16.57
CA ARG A 384 -1.83 7.03 -15.44
C ARG A 384 -2.45 5.72 -15.90
N SER A 385 -1.66 4.90 -16.55
CA SER A 385 -2.06 3.58 -16.92
C SER A 385 -1.73 2.56 -15.84
N SER A 386 -2.59 1.54 -15.72
CA SER A 386 -2.31 0.38 -14.88
C SER A 386 -0.96 -0.26 -15.22
N CYS A 387 -0.51 -0.25 -16.49
CA CYS A 387 0.81 -0.81 -16.84
C CYS A 387 2.00 0.06 -16.48
N ASN A 388 1.96 1.40 -16.55
CA ASN A 388 3.11 2.18 -16.10
C ASN A 388 3.29 2.06 -14.59
N LEU A 389 2.18 1.92 -13.86
CA LEU A 389 2.20 1.60 -12.44
C LEU A 389 2.71 0.18 -12.18
N ILE A 390 2.26 -0.82 -12.94
CA ILE A 390 2.80 -2.19 -12.88
C ILE A 390 4.29 -2.23 -13.25
N GLU A 391 4.71 -1.47 -14.26
CA GLU A 391 6.09 -1.35 -14.70
C GLU A 391 6.93 -0.76 -13.58
N PHE A 392 6.51 0.36 -12.98
CA PHE A 392 7.18 0.94 -11.84
C PHE A 392 7.28 -0.03 -10.66
N ILE A 393 6.18 -0.73 -10.33
CA ILE A 393 6.16 -1.77 -9.29
C ILE A 393 7.13 -2.91 -9.63
N SER A 394 7.19 -3.32 -10.89
CA SER A 394 8.09 -4.37 -11.40
C SER A 394 9.56 -3.93 -11.36
N GLN A 395 9.84 -2.67 -11.71
CA GLN A 395 11.17 -2.07 -11.60
C GLN A 395 11.65 -2.06 -10.14
N ILE A 396 10.79 -1.66 -9.19
CA ILE A 396 11.07 -1.68 -7.75
C ILE A 396 11.34 -3.12 -7.28
N ALA A 397 10.50 -4.09 -7.69
CA ALA A 397 10.67 -5.50 -7.35
C ALA A 397 11.98 -6.07 -7.86
N THR A 398 12.30 -5.80 -9.13
CA THR A 398 13.55 -6.20 -9.77
C THR A 398 14.76 -5.57 -9.06
N PHE A 399 14.65 -4.30 -8.66
CA PHE A 399 15.72 -3.63 -7.90
C PHE A 399 15.93 -4.29 -6.53
N GLN A 400 14.86 -4.60 -5.79
CA GLN A 400 14.96 -5.27 -4.49
C GLN A 400 15.56 -6.69 -4.61
N GLU A 401 15.26 -7.42 -5.69
CA GLU A 401 15.89 -8.71 -5.98
C GLU A 401 17.40 -8.57 -6.28
N LYS A 402 17.78 -7.58 -7.09
CA LYS A 402 19.21 -7.26 -7.34
C LYS A 402 19.94 -6.92 -6.05
N CYS A 403 19.29 -6.21 -5.13
CA CYS A 403 19.83 -5.90 -3.81
C CYS A 403 20.15 -7.16 -2.99
N GLN A 404 19.28 -8.18 -3.05
CA GLN A 404 19.52 -9.45 -2.37
C GLN A 404 20.64 -10.26 -3.05
N GLN A 405 20.72 -10.26 -4.38
CA GLN A 405 21.75 -11.00 -5.13
C GLN A 405 23.15 -10.42 -4.88
N ASN A 406 23.26 -9.12 -4.65
CA ASN A 406 24.53 -8.41 -4.46
C ASN A 406 24.56 -7.63 -3.13
N PRO A 407 24.42 -8.27 -1.96
CA PRO A 407 24.21 -7.59 -0.68
C PRO A 407 25.45 -6.80 -0.21
N GLY A 408 26.61 -7.10 -0.78
CA GLY A 408 27.86 -6.39 -0.54
C GLY A 408 27.96 -5.05 -1.28
N GLU A 409 27.24 -4.86 -2.39
CA GLU A 409 27.27 -3.64 -3.21
C GLU A 409 25.93 -2.90 -3.21
N LEU A 410 24.81 -3.62 -3.20
CA LEU A 410 23.45 -3.08 -3.28
C LEU A 410 22.62 -3.50 -2.05
N GLY A 411 23.08 -3.22 -0.83
CA GLY A 411 22.39 -3.62 0.41
C GLY A 411 21.16 -2.79 0.78
N HIS A 412 20.39 -2.26 -0.17
CA HIS A 412 19.28 -1.33 0.07
C HIS A 412 17.94 -2.04 0.34
N ARG A 413 17.01 -1.31 0.98
CA ARG A 413 15.64 -1.77 1.24
C ARG A 413 14.62 -0.74 0.81
N ILE A 414 13.46 -1.23 0.38
CA ILE A 414 12.34 -0.40 -0.06
C ILE A 414 11.11 -0.63 0.83
N LEU A 415 10.49 0.48 1.22
CA LEU A 415 9.19 0.56 1.84
C LEU A 415 8.27 1.40 0.94
N VAL A 416 7.07 0.90 0.65
CA VAL A 416 6.08 1.57 -0.19
C VAL A 416 4.78 1.78 0.57
N THR A 417 4.19 2.97 0.49
CA THR A 417 2.82 3.24 0.98
C THR A 417 1.83 3.45 -0.17
N THR A 418 0.58 2.99 0.00
CA THR A 418 -0.47 3.17 -1.02
C THR A 418 -1.89 3.06 -0.46
N ARG A 419 -2.90 3.41 -1.26
CA ARG A 419 -4.32 3.11 -0.97
C ARG A 419 -4.66 1.65 -1.25
N SER A 420 -5.62 1.09 -0.50
CA SER A 420 -6.02 -0.29 -0.73
C SER A 420 -6.73 -0.46 -2.09
N SER A 421 -7.44 0.56 -2.56
CA SER A 421 -8.19 0.56 -3.82
C SER A 421 -7.29 0.36 -5.05
N VAL A 422 -6.19 1.11 -5.13
CA VAL A 422 -5.21 1.02 -6.23
C VAL A 422 -4.63 -0.39 -6.38
N LEU A 423 -4.51 -1.11 -5.27
CA LEU A 423 -3.96 -2.45 -5.29
C LEU A 423 -4.94 -3.54 -5.72
N GLN A 424 -6.24 -3.34 -5.50
CA GLN A 424 -7.25 -4.35 -5.83
C GLN A 424 -7.31 -4.63 -7.32
N SER A 425 -7.17 -3.59 -8.15
CA SER A 425 -7.13 -3.73 -9.61
C SER A 425 -5.82 -4.33 -10.13
N LEU A 426 -4.79 -4.43 -9.29
CA LEU A 426 -3.45 -4.88 -9.69
C LEU A 426 -3.07 -6.23 -9.07
N GLU A 427 -3.92 -6.84 -8.24
CA GLU A 427 -3.55 -8.01 -7.42
C GLU A 427 -3.01 -9.20 -8.22
N SER A 428 -3.52 -9.42 -9.44
CA SER A 428 -3.07 -10.50 -10.32
C SER A 428 -1.65 -10.28 -10.87
N ASN A 429 -1.20 -9.02 -10.95
CA ASN A 429 0.07 -8.61 -11.55
C ASN A 429 1.10 -8.16 -10.52
N LEU A 430 0.77 -8.25 -9.22
CA LEU A 430 1.71 -7.89 -8.17
C LEU A 430 2.87 -8.90 -8.08
N PRO A 431 4.11 -8.42 -7.90
CA PRO A 431 5.28 -9.28 -7.77
C PRO A 431 5.21 -10.16 -6.50
N THR A 432 5.94 -11.26 -6.50
CA THR A 432 5.84 -12.27 -5.42
C THR A 432 6.72 -11.96 -4.19
N ASN A 433 7.61 -10.98 -4.31
CA ASN A 433 8.55 -10.54 -3.27
C ASN A 433 7.99 -9.41 -2.39
N LEU A 434 6.71 -9.48 -2.03
CA LEU A 434 6.02 -8.45 -1.23
C LEU A 434 5.63 -8.97 0.16
N ASP A 435 5.92 -8.19 1.20
CA ASP A 435 5.38 -8.40 2.55
C ASP A 435 4.43 -7.23 2.88
N ARG A 436 3.13 -7.52 3.00
CA ARG A 436 2.06 -6.52 3.07
C ARG A 436 1.42 -6.40 4.44
N ALA A 437 1.11 -5.17 4.85
CA ALA A 437 0.31 -4.86 6.02
C ALA A 437 -0.72 -3.76 5.72
N LYS A 438 -1.94 -3.91 6.23
CA LYS A 438 -2.99 -2.89 6.18
C LYS A 438 -3.09 -2.15 7.51
N ILE A 439 -2.97 -0.83 7.52
CA ILE A 439 -3.17 -0.01 8.73
C ILE A 439 -4.63 -0.11 9.16
N LEU A 440 -4.84 -0.36 10.45
CA LEU A 440 -6.16 -0.43 11.07
C LEU A 440 -6.57 0.92 11.67
N THR A 441 -7.85 1.07 11.99
CA THR A 441 -8.32 2.17 12.83
C THR A 441 -7.75 2.07 14.23
N MET A 442 -7.65 3.21 14.92
CA MET A 442 -7.20 3.25 16.31
C MET A 442 -8.20 2.53 17.20
N ASP A 443 -7.72 1.59 18.01
CA ASP A 443 -8.52 1.07 19.10
C ASP A 443 -8.60 2.09 20.26
N ASN A 444 -9.46 1.81 21.23
CA ASN A 444 -9.68 2.69 22.38
C ASN A 444 -8.40 2.98 23.18
N HIS A 445 -7.44 2.06 23.18
CA HIS A 445 -6.17 2.24 23.89
C HIS A 445 -5.27 3.25 23.17
N ILE A 446 -5.11 3.11 21.84
CA ILE A 446 -4.32 4.04 21.03
C ILE A 446 -4.98 5.42 20.99
N GLN A 447 -6.30 5.49 20.84
CA GLN A 447 -7.05 6.74 20.86
C GLN A 447 -6.87 7.48 22.20
N LYS A 448 -6.95 6.77 23.33
CA LYS A 448 -6.69 7.36 24.65
C LYS A 448 -5.27 7.89 24.77
N LYS A 449 -4.27 7.17 24.22
CA LYS A 449 -2.88 7.65 24.20
C LYS A 449 -2.74 8.93 23.38
N TRP A 450 -3.43 9.01 22.24
CA TRP A 450 -3.46 10.21 21.41
C TRP A 450 -4.08 11.39 22.16
N LEU A 451 -5.22 11.18 22.82
CA LEU A 451 -5.89 12.22 23.62
C LEU A 451 -5.03 12.72 24.77
N ASN A 452 -4.26 11.84 25.42
CA ASN A 452 -3.32 12.24 26.47
C ASN A 452 -2.18 13.11 25.91
N ASN A 453 -1.61 12.70 24.77
CA ASN A 453 -0.57 13.47 24.08
C ASN A 453 -1.09 14.85 23.66
N TRP A 454 -2.30 14.91 23.12
CA TRP A 454 -2.96 16.15 22.75
C TRP A 454 -3.27 17.03 23.96
N SER A 455 -3.75 16.44 25.07
CA SER A 455 -4.01 17.15 26.34
C SER A 455 -2.77 17.85 26.89
N ALA A 456 -1.58 17.25 26.72
CA ALA A 456 -0.33 17.88 27.12
C ALA A 456 -0.01 19.15 26.31
N GLN A 457 -0.55 19.29 25.09
CA GLN A 457 -0.32 20.44 24.22
C GLN A 457 -1.38 21.53 24.35
N VAL A 458 -2.67 21.16 24.49
CA VAL A 458 -3.79 22.12 24.51
C VAL A 458 -4.35 22.40 25.89
N GLY A 459 -3.91 21.69 26.93
CA GLY A 459 -4.42 21.79 28.29
C GLY A 459 -5.38 20.65 28.67
N THR A 460 -5.54 20.44 29.98
CA THR A 460 -6.35 19.33 30.53
C THR A 460 -7.84 19.54 30.36
N GLU A 461 -8.33 20.76 30.56
CA GLU A 461 -9.77 21.09 30.45
C GLU A 461 -10.36 20.79 29.05
N PRO A 462 -9.84 21.33 27.93
CA PRO A 462 -10.42 21.08 26.61
C PRO A 462 -10.31 19.62 26.18
N ALA A 463 -9.23 18.94 26.57
CA ALA A 463 -9.04 17.53 26.24
C ALA A 463 -9.97 16.60 27.04
N LEU A 464 -10.17 16.89 28.33
CA LEU A 464 -11.09 16.14 29.18
C LEU A 464 -12.54 16.35 28.74
N ALA A 465 -12.92 17.57 28.36
CA ALA A 465 -14.24 17.87 27.80
C ALA A 465 -14.50 17.11 26.49
N PHE A 466 -13.53 17.10 25.56
CA PHE A 466 -13.67 16.33 24.32
C PHE A 466 -13.70 14.81 24.57
N GLN A 467 -12.90 14.32 25.52
CA GLN A 467 -12.92 12.92 25.91
C GLN A 467 -14.27 12.51 26.52
N GLN A 468 -14.85 13.37 27.36
CA GLN A 468 -16.19 13.18 27.91
C GLN A 468 -17.24 13.19 26.79
N PHE A 469 -17.14 14.10 25.82
CA PHE A 469 -18.02 14.12 24.66
C PHE A 469 -17.96 12.79 23.87
N LEU A 470 -16.77 12.24 23.59
CA LEU A 470 -16.65 10.95 22.90
C LEU A 470 -17.23 9.77 23.69
N GLN A 471 -17.21 9.86 25.02
CA GLN A 471 -17.70 8.82 25.94
C GLN A 471 -19.17 9.00 26.32
N ASP A 472 -19.78 10.15 26.01
CA ASP A 472 -21.17 10.42 26.29
C ASP A 472 -22.07 9.45 25.51
N LYS A 473 -23.13 8.98 26.17
CA LYS A 473 -24.17 8.15 25.56
C LYS A 473 -24.91 8.90 24.44
N ASN A 474 -24.88 10.22 24.46
CA ASN A 474 -25.48 11.07 23.43
C ASN A 474 -24.58 11.27 22.20
N CYS A 475 -23.32 10.83 22.24
CA CYS A 475 -22.43 10.91 21.09
C CYS A 475 -22.84 9.90 20.02
N PRO A 476 -23.14 10.32 18.78
CA PRO A 476 -23.54 9.38 17.74
C PRO A 476 -22.44 8.37 17.44
N ASN A 477 -22.80 7.08 17.34
CA ASN A 477 -21.86 5.98 17.08
C ASN A 477 -20.93 6.26 15.88
N ILE A 478 -21.44 6.96 14.85
CA ILE A 478 -20.65 7.32 13.67
C ILE A 478 -19.49 8.26 14.02
N VAL A 479 -19.67 9.20 14.95
CA VAL A 479 -18.61 10.12 15.39
C VAL A 479 -17.54 9.34 16.15
N GLN A 480 -17.94 8.38 17.00
CA GLN A 480 -17.02 7.50 17.70
C GLN A 480 -16.19 6.65 16.72
N GLU A 481 -16.81 6.11 15.66
CA GLU A 481 -16.11 5.35 14.61
C GLU A 481 -15.13 6.25 13.82
N LEU A 482 -15.55 7.45 13.43
CA LEU A 482 -14.70 8.40 12.69
C LEU A 482 -13.54 8.91 13.55
N ALA A 483 -13.73 9.08 14.85
CA ALA A 483 -12.69 9.44 15.81
C ALA A 483 -11.61 8.36 15.98
N GLN A 484 -11.76 7.19 15.35
CA GLN A 484 -10.70 6.19 15.27
C GLN A 484 -9.74 6.42 14.08
N GLU A 485 -10.03 7.37 13.19
CA GLU A 485 -9.11 7.80 12.13
C GLU A 485 -8.25 8.99 12.62
N PRO A 486 -6.91 8.93 12.52
CA PRO A 486 -6.03 9.98 13.07
C PRO A 486 -6.38 11.40 12.60
N LEU A 487 -6.64 11.59 11.30
CA LEU A 487 -6.99 12.90 10.76
C LEU A 487 -8.34 13.40 11.30
N LEU A 488 -9.36 12.54 11.30
CA LEU A 488 -10.71 12.94 11.73
C LEU A 488 -10.77 13.16 13.24
N LEU A 489 -10.03 12.37 14.03
CA LEU A 489 -9.86 12.60 15.46
C LEU A 489 -9.29 13.99 15.73
N TYR A 490 -8.22 14.35 15.01
CA TYR A 490 -7.64 15.68 15.11
C TYR A 490 -8.63 16.79 14.75
N LEU A 491 -9.34 16.65 13.62
CA LEU A 491 -10.31 17.67 13.18
C LEU A 491 -11.48 17.82 14.16
N LEU A 492 -12.03 16.71 14.65
CA LEU A 492 -13.09 16.71 15.66
C LEU A 492 -12.63 17.38 16.96
N ALA A 493 -11.41 17.08 17.41
CA ALA A 493 -10.82 17.68 18.60
C ALA A 493 -10.62 19.19 18.43
N ALA A 494 -10.17 19.63 17.26
CA ALA A 494 -9.99 21.04 16.92
C ALA A 494 -11.32 21.80 16.85
N ILE A 495 -12.35 21.23 16.21
CA ILE A 495 -13.70 21.83 16.14
C ILE A 495 -14.33 21.92 17.53
N HIS A 496 -14.22 20.85 18.33
CA HIS A 496 -14.73 20.85 19.71
C HIS A 496 -14.05 21.90 20.59
N ARG A 497 -12.72 22.09 20.46
CA ARG A 497 -12.00 23.15 21.19
C ARG A 497 -12.57 24.54 20.92
N ASN A 498 -13.09 24.77 19.72
CA ASN A 498 -13.67 26.06 19.33
C ASN A 498 -15.18 26.17 19.67
N SER A 499 -15.74 25.22 20.42
CA SER A 499 -17.14 25.19 20.89
C SER A 499 -18.20 25.11 19.78
N GLU A 500 -17.85 24.57 18.62
CA GLU A 500 -18.74 24.46 17.45
C GLU A 500 -19.36 23.07 17.28
N LEU A 501 -19.06 22.12 18.17
CA LEU A 501 -19.48 20.72 18.02
C LEU A 501 -20.68 20.39 18.91
N THR A 502 -21.85 20.17 18.31
CA THR A 502 -23.07 19.72 19.00
C THR A 502 -23.49 18.33 18.51
N GLY A 503 -24.01 17.47 19.40
CA GLY A 503 -24.43 16.10 19.05
C GLY A 503 -25.50 16.06 17.95
N GLU A 504 -26.38 17.06 17.92
CA GLU A 504 -27.42 17.27 16.91
C GLU A 504 -26.86 17.40 15.49
N MET A 505 -25.60 17.85 15.33
CA MET A 505 -24.97 18.00 14.01
C MET A 505 -24.86 16.68 13.24
N PHE A 506 -24.86 15.53 13.91
CA PHE A 506 -24.64 14.23 13.25
C PHE A 506 -25.86 13.32 13.27
N GLU A 507 -27.01 13.81 13.76
CA GLU A 507 -28.26 13.05 13.73
C GLU A 507 -28.63 12.66 12.30
N CYS A 508 -28.94 11.38 12.09
CA CYS A 508 -29.35 10.78 10.80
C CYS A 508 -28.30 10.80 9.66
N THR A 509 -27.00 10.93 9.96
CA THR A 509 -25.95 10.93 8.92
C THR A 509 -25.25 9.57 8.73
N ASN A 510 -25.01 9.19 7.48
CA ASN A 510 -24.08 8.09 7.14
C ASN A 510 -22.62 8.56 7.25
N SER A 511 -21.65 7.62 7.18
CA SER A 511 -20.22 7.92 7.35
C SER A 511 -19.70 9.04 6.44
N THR A 512 -20.08 9.04 5.15
CA THR A 512 -19.66 10.07 4.19
C THR A 512 -20.26 11.44 4.52
N GLN A 513 -21.55 11.48 4.87
CA GLN A 513 -22.23 12.72 5.31
C GLN A 513 -21.60 13.31 6.57
N ALA A 514 -21.23 12.46 7.54
CA ALA A 514 -20.54 12.89 8.75
C ALA A 514 -19.13 13.44 8.44
N LYS A 515 -18.36 12.78 7.56
CA LYS A 515 -17.05 13.28 7.10
C LYS A 515 -17.17 14.65 6.42
N ILE A 516 -18.14 14.84 5.53
CA ILE A 516 -18.41 16.12 4.87
C ILE A 516 -18.67 17.23 5.90
N LYS A 517 -19.55 16.98 6.88
CA LYS A 517 -19.83 17.94 7.95
C LYS A 517 -18.57 18.29 8.73
N ILE A 518 -17.77 17.28 9.13
CA ILE A 518 -16.50 17.52 9.82
C ILE A 518 -15.57 18.41 8.99
N TYR A 519 -15.43 18.14 7.68
CA TYR A 519 -14.60 18.96 6.82
C TYR A 519 -15.15 20.37 6.65
N GLN A 520 -16.46 20.57 6.49
CA GLN A 520 -17.06 21.90 6.37
C GLN A 520 -16.82 22.75 7.62
N GLU A 521 -17.01 22.17 8.81
CA GLU A 521 -16.79 22.87 10.07
C GLU A 521 -15.31 23.09 10.37
N ALA A 522 -14.45 22.12 10.01
CA ALA A 522 -13.01 22.32 10.04
C ALA A 522 -12.59 23.46 9.10
N LEU A 523 -13.17 23.56 7.90
CA LEU A 523 -12.88 24.67 6.99
C LEU A 523 -13.33 26.01 7.59
N LYS A 524 -14.54 26.09 8.15
CA LYS A 524 -15.04 27.32 8.80
C LYS A 524 -14.13 27.75 9.94
N SER A 525 -13.80 26.85 10.85
CA SER A 525 -13.00 27.14 12.04
C SER A 525 -11.53 27.42 11.74
N VAL A 526 -10.90 26.66 10.84
CA VAL A 526 -9.47 26.78 10.52
C VAL A 526 -9.20 27.91 9.52
N PHE A 527 -10.12 28.20 8.58
CA PHE A 527 -9.90 29.21 7.52
C PHE A 527 -10.54 30.58 7.79
N ALA A 528 -11.39 30.73 8.83
CA ALA A 528 -11.85 32.05 9.28
C ALA A 528 -10.70 32.92 9.83
N GLN A 529 -9.57 32.32 10.24
CA GLN A 529 -8.37 33.04 10.66
C GLN A 529 -7.49 33.32 9.44
N GLN A 530 -7.69 34.47 8.78
CA GLN A 530 -6.99 34.90 7.56
C GLN A 530 -5.45 35.11 7.72
N LYS A 531 -4.68 34.05 7.97
CA LYS A 531 -3.21 34.09 7.98
C LYS A 531 -2.60 32.84 7.34
N TYR A 532 -2.15 33.04 6.09
CA TYR A 532 -1.08 32.32 5.40
C TYR A 532 -1.36 30.92 4.79
N SER A 533 -0.31 30.42 4.15
CA SER A 533 -0.22 29.66 2.91
C SER A 533 -0.77 28.24 2.97
N ILE A 534 -1.41 27.88 1.85
CA ILE A 534 -1.99 26.59 1.43
C ILE A 534 -0.95 25.45 1.33
N GLU A 535 0.17 25.50 2.07
CA GLU A 535 1.23 24.49 1.95
C GLU A 535 0.85 23.13 2.56
N PHE A 536 -0.21 23.05 3.36
CA PHE A 536 -0.62 21.83 4.05
C PHE A 536 -2.10 21.51 3.91
N ILE A 537 -2.60 21.38 2.68
CA ILE A 537 -3.88 20.70 2.46
C ILE A 537 -3.62 19.20 2.43
N HIS A 538 -4.05 18.48 3.47
CA HIS A 538 -4.07 17.02 3.47
C HIS A 538 -4.88 16.52 2.26
N LYS A 539 -4.43 15.47 1.55
CA LYS A 539 -5.07 14.96 0.32
C LYS A 539 -6.59 14.81 0.44
N SER A 540 -7.08 14.23 1.55
CA SER A 540 -8.53 14.10 1.82
C SER A 540 -9.29 15.43 1.88
N LEU A 541 -8.68 16.50 2.39
CA LEU A 541 -9.28 17.83 2.43
C LEU A 541 -9.26 18.48 1.03
N SER A 542 -8.21 18.23 0.23
CA SER A 542 -8.14 18.64 -1.17
C SER A 542 -9.24 17.98 -2.00
N GLU A 543 -9.42 16.67 -1.86
CA GLU A 543 -10.48 15.90 -2.52
C GLU A 543 -11.87 16.44 -2.14
N PHE A 544 -12.08 16.76 -0.86
CA PHE A 544 -13.31 17.40 -0.42
C PHE A 544 -13.53 18.80 -1.03
N LEU A 545 -12.51 19.66 -1.04
CA LEU A 545 -12.59 21.00 -1.64
C LEU A 545 -12.86 20.95 -3.15
N SER A 546 -12.23 20.01 -3.85
CA SER A 546 -12.51 19.76 -5.27
C SER A 546 -13.96 19.36 -5.51
N ALA A 547 -14.54 18.51 -4.65
CA ALA A 547 -15.95 18.14 -4.73
C ALA A 547 -16.88 19.34 -4.48
N VAL A 548 -16.58 20.19 -3.50
CA VAL A 548 -17.35 21.42 -3.21
C VAL A 548 -17.32 22.38 -4.40
N ASN A 549 -16.13 22.63 -4.97
CA ASN A 549 -16.00 23.53 -6.11
C ASN A 549 -16.69 23.00 -7.37
N LEU A 550 -16.60 21.69 -7.61
CA LEU A 550 -17.31 21.04 -8.70
C LEU A 550 -18.83 21.16 -8.51
N LYS A 551 -19.34 20.92 -7.30
CA LYS A 551 -20.76 21.11 -6.94
C LYS A 551 -21.25 22.53 -7.28
N THR A 552 -20.52 23.56 -6.84
CA THR A 552 -20.85 24.97 -7.15
C THR A 552 -20.93 25.21 -8.65
N LYS A 553 -20.03 24.62 -9.44
CA LYS A 553 -20.07 24.73 -10.90
C LYS A 553 -21.25 24.01 -11.54
N LEU A 554 -21.62 22.82 -11.05
CA LEU A 554 -22.81 22.11 -11.51
C LEU A 554 -24.09 22.94 -11.26
N GLU A 555 -24.19 23.64 -10.13
CA GLU A 555 -25.29 24.55 -9.82
C GLU A 555 -25.33 25.78 -10.74
N GLU A 556 -24.18 26.39 -11.01
CA GLU A 556 -24.06 27.50 -11.96
C GLU A 556 -24.56 27.11 -13.36
N TRP A 557 -24.28 25.87 -13.81
CA TRP A 557 -24.72 25.37 -15.11
C TRP A 557 -26.24 25.20 -15.21
N ILE A 558 -26.95 24.96 -14.13
CA ILE A 558 -28.42 24.81 -14.17
C ILE A 558 -29.17 26.09 -13.78
N THR A 559 -28.46 27.16 -13.44
CA THR A 559 -29.08 28.43 -13.05
C THR A 559 -29.83 29.07 -14.25
N PRO A 560 -31.12 29.44 -14.12
CA PRO A 560 -31.87 30.10 -15.19
C PRO A 560 -31.30 31.48 -15.57
N GLY A 561 -31.34 31.83 -16.85
CA GLY A 561 -30.95 33.15 -17.35
C GLY A 561 -31.96 34.25 -17.02
N ILE A 562 -31.52 35.51 -17.12
CA ILE A 562 -32.32 36.72 -16.82
C ILE A 562 -33.49 36.89 -17.81
N CYS A 563 -33.40 36.29 -18.99
CA CYS A 563 -34.47 36.25 -19.99
C CYS A 563 -35.03 34.82 -20.08
N SER A 564 -36.35 34.68 -20.18
CA SER A 564 -37.14 33.44 -20.06
C SER A 564 -36.89 32.34 -21.11
N THR A 565 -35.77 32.38 -21.82
CA THR A 565 -35.40 31.46 -22.90
C THR A 565 -33.92 31.07 -22.80
N GLY A 566 -33.47 30.50 -21.69
CA GLY A 566 -32.12 29.93 -21.59
C GLY A 566 -31.54 29.83 -20.19
N PHE A 567 -30.41 29.13 -20.08
CA PHE A 567 -29.59 29.04 -18.86
C PHE A 567 -28.62 30.22 -18.76
N HIS A 568 -28.21 30.56 -17.53
CA HIS A 568 -27.20 31.59 -17.27
C HIS A 568 -25.86 31.25 -17.95
N VAL A 569 -25.48 29.96 -17.94
CA VAL A 569 -24.34 29.43 -18.68
C VAL A 569 -24.85 28.65 -19.90
N PRO A 570 -24.69 29.17 -21.13
CA PRO A 570 -25.04 28.46 -22.36
C PRO A 570 -24.22 27.17 -22.57
N GLN A 571 -24.72 26.25 -23.42
CA GLN A 571 -24.09 24.93 -23.62
C GLN A 571 -22.63 25.03 -24.11
N ASN A 572 -22.33 25.90 -25.07
CA ASN A 572 -20.98 26.09 -25.59
C ASN A 572 -19.97 26.59 -24.53
N ILE A 573 -20.42 27.40 -23.57
CA ILE A 573 -19.57 27.85 -22.45
C ILE A 573 -19.37 26.70 -21.45
N MET A 574 -20.44 25.96 -21.13
CA MET A 574 -20.37 24.77 -20.28
C MET A 574 -19.41 23.73 -20.87
N ASP A 575 -19.45 23.49 -22.18
CA ASP A 575 -18.55 22.56 -22.87
C ASP A 575 -17.08 22.98 -22.64
N SER A 576 -16.76 24.28 -22.74
CA SER A 576 -15.41 24.79 -22.43
C SER A 576 -15.05 24.68 -20.95
N GLU A 577 -15.98 24.98 -20.04
CA GLU A 577 -15.74 24.84 -18.60
C GLU A 577 -15.54 23.37 -18.19
N LEU A 578 -16.21 22.43 -18.85
CA LEU A 578 -16.02 20.99 -18.64
C LEU A 578 -14.57 20.56 -18.93
N TYR A 579 -13.96 21.05 -20.01
CA TYR A 579 -12.53 20.82 -20.27
C TYR A 579 -11.63 21.50 -19.23
N ASP A 580 -12.01 22.70 -18.76
CA ASP A 580 -11.23 23.43 -17.78
C ASP A 580 -11.15 22.73 -16.43
N TRP A 581 -12.26 22.13 -16.00
CA TRP A 581 -12.38 21.46 -14.71
C TRP A 581 -11.99 19.98 -14.79
N LEU A 582 -12.48 19.24 -15.79
CA LEU A 582 -12.34 17.78 -15.85
C LEU A 582 -11.22 17.28 -16.76
N GLY A 583 -10.49 18.18 -17.44
CA GLY A 583 -9.44 17.81 -18.40
C GLY A 583 -8.04 17.67 -17.82
N CYS A 584 -7.85 17.96 -16.52
CA CYS A 584 -6.53 17.91 -15.88
C CYS A 584 -6.22 16.54 -15.24
N ASP A 585 -7.20 15.89 -14.60
CA ASP A 585 -7.02 14.58 -13.96
C ASP A 585 -8.35 13.82 -13.85
N ILE A 586 -8.27 12.52 -13.56
CA ILE A 586 -9.41 11.65 -13.29
C ILE A 586 -9.99 11.90 -11.90
N LEU A 587 -11.32 11.92 -11.79
CA LEU A 587 -12.03 12.03 -10.52
C LEU A 587 -11.78 10.81 -9.63
N THR A 588 -11.33 11.05 -8.40
CA THR A 588 -11.16 9.98 -7.40
C THR A 588 -12.51 9.53 -6.86
N PRO A 589 -12.64 8.27 -6.39
CA PRO A 589 -13.85 7.79 -5.70
C PRO A 589 -14.31 8.70 -4.58
N GLU A 590 -13.36 9.24 -3.80
CA GLU A 590 -13.65 10.13 -2.68
C GLU A 590 -14.27 11.46 -3.16
N ILE A 591 -13.74 12.07 -4.23
CA ILE A 591 -14.33 13.30 -4.80
C ILE A 591 -15.76 13.03 -5.25
N VAL A 592 -15.98 11.93 -5.96
CA VAL A 592 -17.30 11.54 -6.49
C VAL A 592 -18.27 11.26 -5.37
N ASP A 593 -17.88 10.48 -4.35
CA ASP A 593 -18.73 10.18 -3.19
C ASP A 593 -19.11 11.46 -2.43
N TYR A 594 -18.17 12.39 -2.22
CA TYR A 594 -18.48 13.67 -1.58
C TYR A 594 -19.44 14.51 -2.43
N LEU A 595 -19.16 14.64 -3.73
CA LEU A 595 -19.99 15.37 -4.68
C LEU A 595 -21.43 14.85 -4.69
N MET A 596 -21.61 13.53 -4.81
CA MET A 596 -22.92 12.91 -4.88
C MET A 596 -23.74 13.09 -3.60
N VAL A 597 -23.07 13.07 -2.43
CA VAL A 597 -23.74 13.36 -1.16
C VAL A 597 -24.13 14.84 -1.04
N LEU A 598 -23.26 15.76 -1.45
CA LEU A 598 -23.53 17.20 -1.45
C LEU A 598 -24.73 17.54 -2.35
N LEU A 599 -24.78 16.95 -3.55
CA LEU A 599 -25.90 17.09 -4.48
C LEU A 599 -27.20 16.51 -3.90
N ALA A 600 -27.15 15.32 -3.30
CA ALA A 600 -28.33 14.67 -2.73
C ALA A 600 -28.96 15.44 -1.55
N GLN A 601 -28.16 16.15 -0.76
CA GLN A 601 -28.66 16.99 0.36
C GLN A 601 -29.56 18.12 -0.13
N GLU A 602 -29.24 18.73 -1.27
CA GLU A 602 -30.03 19.83 -1.83
C GLU A 602 -31.22 19.34 -2.64
N PHE A 603 -31.05 18.29 -3.44
CA PHE A 603 -32.16 17.71 -4.22
C PHE A 603 -33.27 17.10 -3.35
N SER A 604 -33.01 16.86 -2.06
CA SER A 604 -34.00 16.36 -1.08
C SER A 604 -34.76 17.48 -0.36
N LEU A 605 -34.30 18.73 -0.42
CA LEU A 605 -34.98 19.88 0.19
C LEU A 605 -36.06 20.38 -0.79
N LYS A 606 -37.33 20.39 -0.35
CA LYS A 606 -38.44 21.02 -1.09
C LYS A 606 -38.06 22.45 -1.53
N PRO A 607 -38.60 22.97 -2.65
CA PRO A 607 -38.29 24.29 -3.18
C PRO A 607 -38.97 25.37 -2.33
N SER A 608 -38.47 25.59 -1.12
CA SER A 608 -38.86 26.69 -0.24
C SER A 608 -37.90 26.74 0.95
N LEU A 609 -36.71 27.28 0.73
CA LEU A 609 -35.84 28.01 1.68
C LEU A 609 -34.44 28.07 1.07
N HIS A 610 -34.22 29.04 0.17
CA HIS A 610 -32.86 29.46 -0.17
C HIS A 610 -32.22 30.02 1.10
N VAL A 611 -31.41 29.24 1.79
CA VAL A 611 -30.42 29.77 2.73
C VAL A 611 -29.20 30.12 1.90
N SER A 612 -29.15 31.37 1.46
CA SER A 612 -27.97 31.98 0.86
C SER A 612 -26.90 32.15 1.94
N SER A 613 -25.98 31.20 2.04
CA SER A 613 -24.64 31.48 2.57
C SER A 613 -23.65 31.20 1.44
N ARG A 614 -23.37 32.23 0.63
CA ARG A 614 -22.19 32.25 -0.24
C ARG A 614 -20.98 32.07 0.67
N PHE A 615 -20.38 30.90 0.63
CA PHE A 615 -19.09 30.66 1.22
C PHE A 615 -18.05 31.33 0.28
N ASP A 616 -17.37 32.37 0.76
CA ASP A 616 -16.17 32.89 0.10
C ASP A 616 -15.00 31.90 0.32
N ILE A 617 -15.13 30.70 -0.26
CA ILE A 617 -14.04 29.71 -0.32
C ILE A 617 -13.19 30.05 -1.55
N PRO A 618 -11.84 30.06 -1.44
CA PRO A 618 -10.98 30.28 -2.61
C PRO A 618 -11.31 29.31 -3.74
N LEU A 619 -11.52 29.83 -4.96
CA LEU A 619 -11.69 29.04 -6.17
C LEU A 619 -10.42 28.20 -6.43
N ILE A 620 -10.40 26.97 -5.94
CA ILE A 620 -9.36 26.00 -6.27
C ILE A 620 -9.89 25.20 -7.46
N LYS A 621 -9.39 25.49 -8.66
CA LYS A 621 -9.55 24.59 -9.82
C LYS A 621 -9.09 23.18 -9.42
N LEU A 622 -9.56 22.14 -10.08
CA LEU A 622 -8.96 20.80 -9.99
C LEU A 622 -7.47 20.91 -10.39
N SER A 623 -6.61 21.26 -9.43
CA SER A 623 -5.17 21.35 -9.60
C SER A 623 -4.52 20.58 -8.47
N MET A 624 -3.65 19.67 -8.90
CA MET A 624 -2.65 19.09 -8.03
C MET A 624 -1.79 20.21 -7.46
N GLY A 625 -1.37 20.02 -6.21
CA GLY A 625 -0.41 20.88 -5.53
C GLY A 625 0.96 20.90 -6.21
N ASN A 626 1.09 21.65 -7.30
CA ASN A 626 2.39 22.17 -7.73
C ASN A 626 2.71 23.40 -6.87
N LYS A 627 3.81 23.33 -6.12
CA LYS A 627 4.37 24.51 -5.45
C LYS A 627 4.74 25.60 -6.47
N GLU A 628 4.35 26.82 -6.11
CA GLU A 628 5.12 28.05 -6.32
C GLU A 628 5.20 28.64 -7.75
N LYS A 629 4.37 29.66 -7.98
CA LYS A 629 4.87 31.03 -8.10
C LYS A 629 3.96 31.95 -7.33
N SER A 630 4.56 32.93 -6.66
CA SER A 630 3.92 34.05 -5.98
C SER A 630 2.76 34.65 -6.79
N LEU A 631 1.55 34.14 -6.61
CA LEU A 631 0.37 34.96 -6.81
C LEU A 631 0.18 35.67 -5.48
N SER A 632 0.77 36.87 -5.38
CA SER A 632 0.16 37.89 -4.55
C SER A 632 -1.30 37.94 -4.95
N VAL A 633 -2.19 37.43 -4.09
CA VAL A 633 -3.61 37.73 -4.18
C VAL A 633 -3.71 39.20 -3.79
N THR A 634 -3.39 40.09 -4.72
CA THR A 634 -3.94 41.43 -4.67
C THR A 634 -5.43 41.26 -4.94
N PRO A 635 -6.32 41.74 -4.08
CA PRO A 635 -7.72 41.77 -4.41
C PRO A 635 -7.83 42.53 -5.73
N VAL A 636 -8.35 41.89 -6.77
CA VAL A 636 -8.69 42.60 -8.00
C VAL A 636 -9.82 43.54 -7.60
N LYS A 637 -9.44 44.78 -7.27
CA LYS A 637 -10.33 45.94 -7.38
C LYS A 637 -10.64 46.09 -8.86
N ASN A 638 -11.51 45.24 -9.41
CA ASN A 638 -12.24 45.62 -10.60
C ASN A 638 -13.24 46.66 -10.14
N GLY A 639 -12.81 47.91 -10.28
CA GLY A 639 -13.67 49.08 -10.22
C GLY A 639 -14.73 48.95 -11.31
N ASN A 640 -15.83 48.28 -10.98
CA ASN A 640 -17.15 48.65 -11.44
C ASN A 640 -18.05 48.51 -10.23
N LYS A 641 -18.47 49.66 -9.70
CA LYS A 641 -19.40 49.80 -8.58
C LYS A 641 -20.55 48.80 -8.75
N ILE A 642 -20.52 47.72 -7.98
CA ILE A 642 -21.72 46.93 -7.69
C ILE A 642 -22.58 47.87 -6.86
N LYS A 643 -23.58 48.48 -7.51
CA LYS A 643 -24.62 49.23 -6.79
C LYS A 643 -25.39 48.23 -5.94
N ASP A 644 -25.65 48.65 -4.71
CA ASP A 644 -26.52 48.01 -3.74
C ASP A 644 -27.76 47.37 -4.39
N PHE A 645 -27.93 46.06 -4.20
CA PHE A 645 -29.18 45.37 -4.54
C PHE A 645 -30.03 45.21 -3.27
N SER A 646 -30.56 46.34 -2.79
CA SER A 646 -31.75 46.37 -1.95
C SER A 646 -32.97 46.61 -2.84
N TYR A 647 -33.51 45.61 -3.54
CA TYR A 647 -34.89 45.62 -4.05
C TYR A 647 -35.32 44.21 -4.45
N ILE A 648 -35.99 43.53 -3.52
CA ILE A 648 -36.88 42.41 -3.83
C ILE A 648 -38.17 43.02 -4.38
N ARG A 649 -38.50 42.73 -5.64
CA ARG A 649 -39.88 42.82 -6.13
C ARG A 649 -40.33 41.44 -6.61
N SER A 650 -41.34 40.96 -5.89
CA SER A 650 -42.26 39.87 -6.22
C SER A 650 -42.76 39.89 -7.67
N SER A 651 -42.83 38.70 -8.27
CA SER A 651 -43.66 38.25 -9.42
C SER A 651 -42.79 37.36 -10.31
N ARG A 652 -43.22 36.22 -10.84
CA ARG A 652 -44.53 35.58 -10.95
C ARG A 652 -44.25 34.10 -11.19
N GLU A 653 -45.18 33.25 -10.78
CA GLU A 653 -45.25 31.83 -11.14
C GLU A 653 -45.02 31.66 -12.65
N VAL A 654 -43.97 30.93 -13.03
CA VAL A 654 -43.88 30.32 -14.34
C VAL A 654 -43.85 28.81 -14.13
N ASN A 655 -45.02 28.21 -14.34
CA ASN A 655 -45.25 26.77 -14.42
C ASN A 655 -44.60 26.21 -15.69
N ASN A 656 -43.55 25.40 -15.52
CA ASN A 656 -43.40 24.03 -16.06
C ASN A 656 -42.01 23.53 -15.66
N LYS A 657 -41.92 23.07 -14.40
CA LYS A 657 -40.71 22.70 -13.67
C LYS A 657 -40.20 21.31 -14.09
N ILE A 658 -39.21 21.25 -14.97
CA ILE A 658 -38.31 20.08 -15.03
C ILE A 658 -37.47 20.12 -13.74
N PRO A 659 -37.40 19.04 -12.94
CA PRO A 659 -36.53 18.98 -11.77
C PRO A 659 -35.08 19.32 -12.12
N GLU A 660 -34.42 20.13 -11.29
CA GLU A 660 -33.00 20.51 -11.41
C GLU A 660 -32.05 19.32 -11.71
N PRO A 661 -32.22 18.12 -11.09
CA PRO A 661 -31.42 16.94 -11.44
C PRO A 661 -31.55 16.48 -12.88
N ILE A 662 -32.74 16.60 -13.48
CA ILE A 662 -33.00 16.17 -14.86
C ILE A 662 -32.34 17.15 -15.83
N GLN A 663 -32.43 18.46 -15.57
CA GLN A 663 -31.78 19.47 -16.41
C GLN A 663 -30.25 19.32 -16.40
N LEU A 664 -29.66 19.07 -15.22
CA LEU A 664 -28.23 18.81 -15.10
C LEU A 664 -27.84 17.57 -15.91
N PHE A 665 -28.60 16.48 -15.76
CA PHE A 665 -28.35 15.23 -16.46
C PHE A 665 -28.44 15.41 -17.98
N GLU A 666 -29.51 16.02 -18.50
CA GLU A 666 -29.71 16.25 -19.94
C GLU A 666 -28.57 17.07 -20.56
N ARG A 667 -28.06 18.08 -19.86
CA ARG A 667 -26.96 18.92 -20.35
C ARG A 667 -25.60 18.22 -20.36
N ILE A 668 -25.31 17.43 -19.32
CA ILE A 668 -24.09 16.62 -19.26
C ILE A 668 -24.17 15.48 -20.28
N GLU A 669 -25.34 14.86 -20.44
CA GLU A 669 -25.58 13.82 -21.44
C GLU A 669 -25.42 14.39 -22.85
N ASN A 670 -25.94 15.58 -23.14
CA ASN A 670 -25.72 16.27 -24.41
C ASN A 670 -24.22 16.41 -24.72
N PHE A 671 -23.42 16.89 -23.76
CA PHE A 671 -21.97 16.95 -23.92
C PHE A 671 -21.35 15.57 -24.19
N HIS A 672 -21.74 14.54 -23.42
CA HIS A 672 -21.23 13.18 -23.59
C HIS A 672 -21.52 12.62 -24.98
N GLN A 673 -22.71 12.92 -25.53
CA GLN A 673 -23.11 12.51 -26.88
C GLN A 673 -22.21 13.14 -27.95
N LYS A 674 -22.04 14.46 -27.89
CA LYS A 674 -21.14 15.20 -28.79
C LYS A 674 -19.70 14.71 -28.70
N TRP A 675 -19.24 14.40 -27.48
CA TRP A 675 -17.93 13.82 -27.24
C TRP A 675 -17.78 12.43 -27.90
N CYS A 676 -18.78 11.54 -27.76
CA CYS A 676 -18.79 10.24 -28.42
C CYS A 676 -18.81 10.32 -29.96
N GLU A 677 -19.38 11.39 -30.50
CA GLU A 677 -19.40 11.68 -31.94
C GLU A 677 -18.08 12.28 -32.46
N GLY A 678 -17.16 12.65 -31.57
CA GLY A 678 -15.87 13.26 -31.91
C GLY A 678 -15.95 14.77 -32.16
N GLU A 679 -17.07 15.43 -31.85
CA GLU A 679 -17.31 16.86 -32.17
C GLU A 679 -16.18 17.75 -31.65
N PHE A 680 -15.68 17.50 -30.44
CA PHE A 680 -14.66 18.35 -29.83
C PHE A 680 -13.22 18.07 -30.28
N ILE A 681 -12.95 16.89 -30.87
CA ILE A 681 -11.58 16.53 -31.28
C ILE A 681 -11.37 16.68 -32.78
N ASP A 682 -12.42 16.47 -33.58
CA ASP A 682 -12.36 16.46 -35.04
C ASP A 682 -12.58 17.85 -35.68
N THR A 683 -12.89 18.88 -34.88
CA THR A 683 -13.02 20.27 -35.38
C THR A 683 -11.71 20.80 -35.98
N HIS A 684 -11.80 21.46 -37.14
CA HIS A 684 -10.66 21.98 -37.90
C HIS A 684 -10.03 23.27 -37.34
N GLU A 685 -10.71 23.99 -36.45
CA GLU A 685 -10.15 25.12 -35.70
C GLU A 685 -9.46 24.66 -34.41
N GLN A 686 -8.80 25.57 -33.68
CA GLN A 686 -8.17 25.24 -32.39
C GLN A 686 -9.23 24.70 -31.42
N ASN A 687 -9.19 23.41 -31.17
CA ASN A 687 -10.24 22.69 -30.47
C ASN A 687 -10.11 22.78 -28.94
N LEU A 688 -11.18 22.46 -28.20
CA LEU A 688 -11.19 22.59 -26.73
C LEU A 688 -10.09 21.76 -26.04
N PRO A 689 -9.86 20.48 -26.42
CA PRO A 689 -8.76 19.72 -25.84
C PRO A 689 -7.37 20.32 -26.13
N GLN A 690 -7.14 20.90 -27.31
CA GLN A 690 -5.89 21.60 -27.65
C GLN A 690 -5.68 22.84 -26.79
N LYS A 691 -6.71 23.68 -26.65
CA LYS A 691 -6.65 24.89 -25.81
C LYS A 691 -6.26 24.54 -24.37
N LYS A 692 -6.90 23.50 -23.82
CA LYS A 692 -6.62 23.05 -22.47
C LYS A 692 -5.23 22.43 -22.33
N SER A 693 -4.82 21.59 -23.27
CA SER A 693 -3.47 21.03 -23.31
C SER A 693 -2.39 22.13 -23.33
N LEU A 694 -2.54 23.16 -24.18
CA LEU A 694 -1.62 24.30 -24.22
C LEU A 694 -1.58 25.09 -22.91
N GLN A 695 -2.73 25.31 -22.27
CA GLN A 695 -2.79 25.94 -20.96
C GLN A 695 -2.01 25.15 -19.91
N LEU A 696 -2.19 23.82 -19.88
CA LEU A 696 -1.51 22.93 -18.94
C LEU A 696 0.01 22.93 -19.15
N HIS A 697 0.48 23.02 -20.40
CA HIS A 697 1.91 23.13 -20.70
C HIS A 697 2.54 24.39 -20.11
N LEU A 698 1.81 25.52 -20.09
CA LEU A 698 2.28 26.75 -19.43
C LEU A 698 2.41 26.59 -17.91
N GLU A 699 1.69 25.64 -17.33
CA GLU A 699 1.73 25.28 -15.91
C GLU A 699 2.73 24.14 -15.60
N ASN A 700 3.58 23.77 -16.57
CA ASN A 700 4.50 22.62 -16.53
C ASN A 700 3.80 21.25 -16.38
N ILE A 701 2.56 21.15 -16.86
CA ILE A 701 1.79 19.90 -16.93
C ILE A 701 1.75 19.45 -18.40
N HIS A 702 2.49 18.38 -18.72
CA HIS A 702 2.64 17.87 -20.07
C HIS A 702 1.59 16.81 -20.39
N LEU A 703 0.34 17.22 -20.64
CA LEU A 703 -0.74 16.33 -21.09
C LEU A 703 -1.05 16.57 -22.56
N GLY A 704 -1.11 15.49 -23.35
CA GLY A 704 -1.46 15.57 -24.77
C GLY A 704 -2.93 15.92 -25.00
N GLN A 705 -3.25 16.50 -26.16
CA GLN A 705 -4.63 16.82 -26.57
C GLN A 705 -5.59 15.63 -26.39
N ARG A 706 -5.23 14.44 -26.90
CA ARG A 706 -6.07 13.23 -26.81
C ARG A 706 -6.26 12.77 -25.37
N GLN A 707 -5.24 12.93 -24.54
CA GLN A 707 -5.30 12.52 -23.15
C GLN A 707 -6.25 13.40 -22.34
N VAL A 708 -6.19 14.72 -22.56
CA VAL A 708 -7.14 15.68 -21.99
C VAL A 708 -8.56 15.31 -22.41
N ASP A 709 -8.77 15.02 -23.69
CA ASP A 709 -10.09 14.64 -24.22
C ASP A 709 -10.65 13.36 -23.57
N ILE A 710 -9.82 12.32 -23.47
CA ILE A 710 -10.18 11.06 -22.82
C ILE A 710 -10.50 11.29 -21.32
N TYR A 711 -9.72 12.09 -20.60
CA TYR A 711 -9.98 12.38 -19.19
C TYR A 711 -11.34 13.04 -18.99
N VAL A 712 -11.70 14.02 -19.82
CA VAL A 712 -13.02 14.66 -19.76
C VAL A 712 -14.13 13.63 -20.04
N GLY A 713 -14.01 12.84 -21.10
CA GLY A 713 -15.01 11.83 -21.46
C GLY A 713 -15.24 10.79 -20.37
N LEU A 714 -14.15 10.26 -19.77
CA LEU A 714 -14.24 9.29 -18.69
C LEU A 714 -14.83 9.91 -17.41
N ASN A 715 -14.42 11.13 -17.04
CA ASN A 715 -14.98 11.84 -15.89
C ASN A 715 -16.48 12.12 -16.07
N ILE A 716 -16.91 12.47 -17.29
CA ILE A 716 -18.32 12.66 -17.61
C ILE A 716 -19.10 11.34 -17.54
N THR A 717 -18.52 10.24 -18.04
CA THR A 717 -19.11 8.90 -17.89
C THR A 717 -19.34 8.57 -16.42
N ILE A 718 -18.35 8.84 -15.54
CA ILE A 718 -18.47 8.65 -14.09
C ILE A 718 -19.61 9.49 -13.52
N LEU A 719 -19.67 10.78 -13.85
CA LEU A 719 -20.72 11.67 -13.36
C LEU A 719 -22.11 11.20 -13.78
N LEU A 720 -22.30 10.77 -15.03
CA LEU A 720 -23.59 10.27 -15.52
C LEU A 720 -24.04 8.98 -14.83
N LEU A 721 -23.13 8.01 -14.67
CA LEU A 721 -23.40 6.76 -13.93
C LEU A 721 -23.82 7.05 -12.49
N GLU A 722 -23.14 7.98 -11.83
CA GLU A 722 -23.36 8.29 -10.42
C GLU A 722 -24.59 9.17 -10.19
N LEU A 723 -24.87 10.13 -11.08
CA LEU A 723 -26.12 10.89 -11.09
C LEU A 723 -27.32 9.97 -11.27
N GLN A 724 -27.26 9.01 -12.21
CA GLN A 724 -28.31 8.00 -12.35
C GLN A 724 -28.50 7.22 -11.03
N ARG A 725 -27.41 6.73 -10.45
CA ARG A 725 -27.44 5.89 -9.24
C ARG A 725 -28.07 6.62 -8.04
N VAL A 726 -27.72 7.89 -7.83
CA VAL A 726 -28.29 8.70 -6.74
C VAL A 726 -29.79 8.92 -6.96
N ASN A 727 -30.20 9.21 -8.20
CA ASN A 727 -31.59 9.50 -8.54
C ASN A 727 -32.49 8.27 -8.62
N HIS A 728 -31.96 7.08 -8.91
CA HIS A 728 -32.72 5.81 -8.93
C HIS A 728 -33.29 5.41 -7.56
N LYS A 729 -32.79 6.00 -6.46
CA LYS A 729 -33.39 5.86 -5.13
C LYS A 729 -34.74 6.58 -5.02
N GLN A 730 -35.03 7.52 -5.92
CA GLN A 730 -36.29 8.26 -5.94
C GLN A 730 -37.20 7.69 -7.03
N GLU A 731 -38.33 7.08 -6.65
CA GLU A 731 -39.22 6.36 -7.59
C GLU A 731 -39.68 7.21 -8.78
N HIS A 732 -39.86 8.52 -8.59
CA HIS A 732 -40.34 9.45 -9.61
C HIS A 732 -39.28 9.89 -10.65
N LEU A 733 -37.98 9.71 -10.36
CA LEU A 733 -36.87 10.01 -11.28
C LEU A 733 -36.30 8.76 -11.96
N ARG A 734 -36.60 7.57 -11.42
CA ARG A 734 -36.06 6.29 -11.87
C ARG A 734 -36.30 5.99 -13.37
N THR A 735 -37.43 6.41 -13.92
CA THR A 735 -37.77 6.22 -15.34
C THR A 735 -37.35 7.39 -16.24
N LYS A 736 -36.85 8.49 -15.66
CA LYS A 736 -36.51 9.72 -16.39
C LYS A 736 -35.01 9.95 -16.52
N ILE A 737 -34.22 9.44 -15.59
CA ILE A 737 -32.75 9.54 -15.60
C ILE A 737 -32.20 8.12 -15.84
N ILE A 738 -31.96 7.81 -17.11
CA ILE A 738 -31.40 6.54 -17.56
C ILE A 738 -30.22 6.89 -18.47
N PHE A 739 -29.01 6.78 -17.94
CA PHE A 739 -27.80 6.79 -18.72
C PHE A 739 -27.54 5.38 -19.22
N ASN A 740 -27.75 5.16 -20.51
CA ASN A 740 -27.16 4.03 -21.19
C ASN A 740 -25.89 4.54 -21.89
N PRO A 741 -24.69 4.07 -21.51
CA PRO A 741 -23.43 4.41 -22.17
C PRO A 741 -23.42 4.12 -23.69
N SER A 742 -24.48 3.49 -24.21
CA SER A 742 -24.62 3.01 -25.59
C SER A 742 -25.78 3.63 -26.40
N THR A 743 -26.45 4.70 -25.94
CA THR A 743 -27.48 5.43 -26.72
C THR A 743 -27.01 6.86 -27.05
N PRO A 744 -27.27 7.45 -28.26
CA PRO A 744 -28.63 7.89 -28.66
C PRO A 744 -28.98 8.11 -30.18
N THR A 745 -30.26 8.50 -30.36
CA THR A 745 -31.00 9.17 -31.47
C THR A 745 -30.65 8.86 -32.94
N ASP A 746 -31.55 8.10 -33.57
CA ASP A 746 -31.90 8.19 -35.00
C ASP A 746 -30.87 7.84 -36.09
N LYS A 747 -29.97 6.86 -35.91
CA LYS A 747 -29.33 6.17 -37.06
C LYS A 747 -29.08 4.67 -36.88
N ILE A 748 -29.71 3.90 -37.75
CA ILE A 748 -29.67 2.43 -37.86
C ILE A 748 -28.21 1.92 -37.92
N ASN A 749 -27.86 1.00 -37.01
CA ASN A 749 -26.66 0.11 -36.96
C ASN A 749 -25.37 0.54 -36.22
N SER A 750 -25.25 1.71 -35.59
CA SER A 750 -24.00 2.11 -34.88
C SER A 750 -23.96 1.82 -33.36
N TRP A 751 -25.06 1.35 -32.76
CA TRP A 751 -25.28 1.41 -31.30
C TRP A 751 -24.59 0.32 -30.47
N LYS A 752 -24.32 -0.85 -31.05
CA LYS A 752 -23.77 -2.01 -30.31
C LYS A 752 -22.33 -1.82 -29.80
N PHE A 753 -21.60 -0.85 -30.34
CA PHE A 753 -20.16 -0.71 -30.12
C PHE A 753 -19.77 0.61 -29.45
N GLN A 754 -20.70 1.45 -29.00
CA GLN A 754 -20.32 2.76 -28.43
C GLN A 754 -19.46 2.62 -27.18
N LEU A 755 -19.87 1.78 -26.21
CA LEU A 755 -19.05 1.49 -25.04
C LEU A 755 -17.70 0.85 -25.43
N LEU A 756 -17.69 -0.06 -26.41
CA LEU A 756 -16.46 -0.64 -26.95
C LEU A 756 -15.55 0.43 -27.58
N ARG A 757 -16.11 1.42 -28.28
CA ARG A 757 -15.37 2.57 -28.83
C ARG A 757 -14.79 3.43 -27.71
N ILE A 758 -15.54 3.70 -26.64
CA ILE A 758 -15.05 4.44 -25.47
C ILE A 758 -13.90 3.69 -24.81
N ILE A 759 -14.05 2.37 -24.61
CA ILE A 759 -13.00 1.50 -24.06
C ILE A 759 -11.76 1.58 -24.95
N ASN A 760 -11.90 1.30 -26.25
CA ASN A 760 -10.79 1.32 -27.20
C ASN A 760 -10.15 2.71 -27.33
N TYR A 761 -10.94 3.78 -27.23
CA TYR A 761 -10.45 5.15 -27.28
C TYR A 761 -9.66 5.50 -26.02
N SER A 762 -10.15 5.11 -24.84
CA SER A 762 -9.40 5.27 -23.60
C SER A 762 -8.12 4.42 -23.57
N ASP A 763 -8.14 3.27 -24.24
CA ASP A 763 -6.99 2.37 -24.35
C ASP A 763 -5.87 2.93 -25.24
N LEU A 764 -6.12 4.02 -25.97
CA LEU A 764 -5.07 4.79 -26.64
C LEU A 764 -4.12 5.49 -25.67
N ILE A 765 -4.57 5.83 -24.46
CA ILE A 765 -3.64 6.18 -23.37
C ILE A 765 -2.90 4.91 -22.99
N HIS A 766 -3.66 3.87 -22.64
CA HIS A 766 -3.12 2.56 -22.33
C HIS A 766 -4.21 1.48 -22.19
N PRO A 767 -3.95 0.22 -22.59
CA PRO A 767 -4.84 -0.93 -22.33
C PRO A 767 -5.43 -1.02 -20.90
N GLY A 768 -6.75 -1.07 -20.79
CA GLY A 768 -7.46 -1.18 -19.52
C GLY A 768 -7.67 0.14 -18.77
N THR A 769 -7.41 1.29 -19.42
CA THR A 769 -7.61 2.63 -18.80
C THR A 769 -9.07 2.80 -18.38
N PHE A 770 -10.02 2.47 -19.26
CA PHE A 770 -11.45 2.50 -18.94
C PHE A 770 -11.76 1.77 -17.64
N ASN A 771 -11.29 0.53 -17.50
CA ASN A 771 -11.58 -0.30 -16.35
C ASN A 771 -10.95 0.25 -15.06
N SER A 772 -9.74 0.81 -15.13
CA SER A 772 -9.08 1.43 -13.98
C SER A 772 -9.78 2.70 -13.47
N VAL A 773 -10.44 3.42 -14.37
CA VAL A 773 -11.06 4.72 -14.09
C VAL A 773 -12.55 4.57 -13.79
N VAL A 774 -13.29 3.99 -14.74
CA VAL A 774 -14.75 3.86 -14.74
C VAL A 774 -15.19 2.55 -14.09
N GLY A 775 -14.38 1.48 -14.15
CA GLY A 775 -14.76 0.13 -13.72
C GLY A 775 -15.26 0.07 -12.26
N GLN A 776 -14.76 0.92 -11.37
CA GLN A 776 -15.20 1.00 -9.97
C GLN A 776 -16.60 1.64 -9.77
N PHE A 777 -17.08 2.37 -10.78
CA PHE A 777 -18.36 3.10 -10.81
C PHE A 777 -19.45 2.39 -11.63
N LEU A 778 -19.20 1.17 -12.15
CA LEU A 778 -20.19 0.41 -12.94
C LEU A 778 -21.30 -0.26 -12.09
N ARG A 779 -21.42 0.09 -10.81
CA ARG A 779 -22.38 -0.52 -9.90
C ARG A 779 -23.79 -0.09 -10.29
N GLY A 780 -24.66 -1.06 -10.58
CA GLY A 780 -26.04 -0.80 -10.98
C GLY A 780 -26.17 -0.18 -12.37
N ALA A 781 -25.09 -0.18 -13.17
CA ALA A 781 -25.13 0.29 -14.54
C ALA A 781 -26.05 -0.59 -15.40
N ASP A 782 -26.76 0.03 -16.34
CA ASP A 782 -27.46 -0.69 -17.40
C ASP A 782 -26.49 -0.92 -18.56
N LEU A 783 -26.10 -2.17 -18.72
CA LEU A 783 -25.22 -2.67 -19.76
C LEU A 783 -25.92 -3.72 -20.63
N SER A 784 -27.25 -3.81 -20.58
CA SER A 784 -28.02 -4.86 -21.22
C SER A 784 -27.90 -4.83 -22.76
N ASN A 785 -27.83 -6.01 -23.38
CA ASN A 785 -27.75 -6.21 -24.84
C ASN A 785 -26.54 -5.59 -25.56
N ILE A 786 -25.48 -5.23 -24.83
CA ILE A 786 -24.25 -4.64 -25.39
C ILE A 786 -23.27 -5.73 -25.87
N ASP A 787 -22.46 -5.39 -26.87
CA ASP A 787 -21.31 -6.19 -27.32
C ASP A 787 -20.04 -5.81 -26.53
N LEU A 788 -19.60 -6.73 -25.67
CA LEU A 788 -18.40 -6.61 -24.85
C LEU A 788 -17.45 -7.80 -25.08
N ARG A 789 -17.49 -8.40 -26.29
CA ARG A 789 -16.65 -9.55 -26.63
C ARG A 789 -15.17 -9.20 -26.52
N GLY A 790 -14.42 -10.00 -25.79
CA GLY A 790 -12.98 -9.82 -25.58
C GLY A 790 -12.58 -8.60 -24.74
N VAL A 791 -13.53 -7.86 -24.15
CA VAL A 791 -13.24 -6.70 -23.30
C VAL A 791 -12.68 -7.16 -21.94
N SER A 792 -11.72 -6.41 -21.39
CA SER A 792 -11.28 -6.59 -20.00
C SER A 792 -12.01 -5.64 -19.05
N LEU A 793 -12.77 -6.22 -18.12
CA LEU A 793 -13.41 -5.60 -16.96
C LEU A 793 -12.93 -6.28 -15.67
N SER A 794 -11.66 -6.71 -15.64
CA SER A 794 -11.07 -7.40 -14.48
C SER A 794 -11.13 -6.52 -13.23
N GLY A 795 -11.66 -7.04 -12.12
CA GLY A 795 -11.81 -6.29 -10.88
C GLY A 795 -12.89 -5.19 -10.90
N ALA A 796 -13.65 -5.04 -11.99
CA ALA A 796 -14.71 -4.04 -12.08
C ALA A 796 -15.80 -4.24 -11.01
N ASN A 797 -16.42 -3.14 -10.58
CA ASN A 797 -17.54 -3.15 -9.65
C ASN A 797 -18.87 -3.16 -10.41
N LEU A 798 -19.34 -4.35 -10.77
CA LEU A 798 -20.59 -4.60 -11.50
C LEU A 798 -21.73 -5.05 -10.58
N ARG A 799 -21.68 -4.69 -9.28
CA ARG A 799 -22.70 -5.14 -8.31
C ARG A 799 -24.06 -4.61 -8.73
N SER A 800 -25.06 -5.49 -8.77
CA SER A 800 -26.42 -5.16 -9.20
C SER A 800 -26.53 -4.54 -10.61
N ALA A 801 -25.49 -4.65 -11.45
CA ALA A 801 -25.55 -4.18 -12.84
C ALA A 801 -26.52 -5.05 -13.65
N ASP A 802 -27.16 -4.45 -14.65
CA ASP A 802 -27.98 -5.15 -15.63
C ASP A 802 -27.12 -5.50 -16.85
N LEU A 803 -26.82 -6.78 -17.03
CA LEU A 803 -26.01 -7.35 -18.10
C LEU A 803 -26.84 -8.35 -18.92
N ARG A 804 -28.18 -8.23 -18.89
CA ARG A 804 -29.08 -9.16 -19.58
C ARG A 804 -28.81 -9.17 -21.08
N GLY A 805 -28.72 -10.37 -21.67
CA GLY A 805 -28.51 -10.54 -23.11
C GLY A 805 -27.19 -9.98 -23.66
N THR A 806 -26.21 -9.68 -22.81
CA THR A 806 -24.90 -9.15 -23.24
C THR A 806 -24.06 -10.20 -23.96
N TYR A 807 -23.23 -9.75 -24.91
CA TYR A 807 -22.25 -10.61 -25.59
C TYR A 807 -20.89 -10.44 -24.91
N LEU A 808 -20.53 -11.36 -24.03
CA LEU A 808 -19.29 -11.35 -23.24
C LEU A 808 -18.35 -12.51 -23.60
N ARG A 809 -18.53 -13.09 -24.78
CA ARG A 809 -17.68 -14.19 -25.26
C ARG A 809 -16.20 -13.80 -25.19
N GLY A 810 -15.42 -14.59 -24.46
CA GLY A 810 -13.98 -14.37 -24.26
C GLY A 810 -13.60 -13.09 -23.49
N ALA A 811 -14.57 -12.40 -22.86
CA ALA A 811 -14.28 -11.24 -22.02
C ALA A 811 -13.54 -11.64 -20.73
N ASP A 812 -12.82 -10.71 -20.13
CA ASP A 812 -12.11 -10.91 -18.87
C ASP A 812 -12.77 -10.13 -17.73
N LEU A 813 -13.50 -10.83 -16.87
CA LEU A 813 -14.13 -10.35 -15.64
C LEU A 813 -13.51 -11.01 -14.40
N SER A 814 -12.24 -11.43 -14.50
CA SER A 814 -11.52 -11.99 -13.35
C SER A 814 -11.54 -11.04 -12.16
N ASN A 815 -11.75 -11.57 -10.95
CA ASN A 815 -11.88 -10.82 -9.70
C ASN A 815 -12.98 -9.71 -9.67
N ALA A 816 -13.87 -9.64 -10.67
CA ALA A 816 -14.92 -8.63 -10.71
C ALA A 816 -15.96 -8.84 -9.59
N TYR A 817 -16.60 -7.74 -9.17
CA TYR A 817 -17.69 -7.77 -8.17
C TYR A 817 -19.04 -7.78 -8.86
N LEU A 818 -19.67 -8.95 -8.98
CA LEU A 818 -20.95 -9.17 -9.69
C LEU A 818 -22.10 -9.53 -8.75
N ASN A 819 -21.96 -9.28 -7.44
CA ASN A 819 -22.97 -9.64 -6.47
C ASN A 819 -24.34 -9.03 -6.84
N GLY A 820 -25.35 -9.88 -6.99
CA GLY A 820 -26.71 -9.48 -7.37
C GLY A 820 -26.86 -8.89 -8.79
N ALA A 821 -25.86 -9.01 -9.66
CA ALA A 821 -25.98 -8.60 -11.06
C ALA A 821 -26.92 -9.53 -11.85
N ASP A 822 -27.51 -9.03 -12.93
CA ASP A 822 -28.36 -9.83 -13.82
C ASP A 822 -27.65 -10.09 -15.15
N LEU A 823 -27.15 -11.30 -15.35
CA LEU A 823 -26.55 -11.81 -16.59
C LEU A 823 -27.49 -12.80 -17.32
N SER A 824 -28.79 -12.75 -17.05
CA SER A 824 -29.71 -13.70 -17.69
C SER A 824 -29.69 -13.58 -19.21
N GLY A 825 -29.64 -14.74 -19.88
CA GLY A 825 -29.54 -14.85 -21.33
C GLY A 825 -28.24 -14.32 -21.96
N ALA A 826 -27.21 -13.97 -21.19
CA ALA A 826 -25.94 -13.50 -21.73
C ALA A 826 -25.11 -14.62 -22.40
N ASP A 827 -24.37 -14.28 -23.46
CA ASP A 827 -23.35 -15.17 -24.04
C ASP A 827 -22.02 -14.97 -23.30
N LEU A 828 -21.75 -15.89 -22.36
CA LEU A 828 -20.56 -15.90 -21.51
C LEU A 828 -19.56 -16.99 -21.96
N SER A 829 -19.65 -17.45 -23.21
CA SER A 829 -18.80 -18.55 -23.69
C SER A 829 -17.31 -18.20 -23.63
N GLY A 830 -16.51 -19.05 -22.99
CA GLY A 830 -15.08 -18.82 -22.79
C GLY A 830 -14.73 -17.58 -21.95
N ILE A 831 -15.68 -17.00 -21.22
CA ILE A 831 -15.41 -15.85 -20.34
C ILE A 831 -14.41 -16.22 -19.24
N ASN A 832 -13.56 -15.29 -18.83
CA ASN A 832 -12.75 -15.43 -17.63
C ASN A 832 -13.45 -14.75 -16.44
N LEU A 833 -13.96 -15.55 -15.50
CA LEU A 833 -14.57 -15.14 -14.23
C LEU A 833 -13.77 -15.66 -13.02
N ARG A 834 -12.49 -15.95 -13.21
CA ARG A 834 -11.62 -16.49 -12.15
C ARG A 834 -11.59 -15.55 -10.95
N GLY A 835 -11.89 -16.07 -9.76
CA GLY A 835 -11.92 -15.31 -8.51
C GLY A 835 -13.05 -14.28 -8.40
N ALA A 836 -14.00 -14.24 -9.34
CA ALA A 836 -15.09 -13.27 -9.32
C ALA A 836 -16.07 -13.50 -8.14
N TYR A 837 -16.67 -12.41 -7.66
CA TYR A 837 -17.68 -12.42 -6.59
C TYR A 837 -19.07 -12.44 -7.21
N LEU A 838 -19.68 -13.62 -7.31
CA LEU A 838 -20.93 -13.89 -8.04
C LEU A 838 -22.08 -14.22 -7.07
N ARG A 839 -22.03 -13.75 -5.83
CA ARG A 839 -23.06 -14.11 -4.84
C ARG A 839 -24.41 -13.52 -5.24
N GLY A 840 -25.43 -14.36 -5.34
CA GLY A 840 -26.79 -13.93 -5.71
C GLY A 840 -26.94 -13.44 -7.15
N VAL A 841 -25.98 -13.72 -8.03
CA VAL A 841 -26.05 -13.34 -9.45
C VAL A 841 -27.18 -14.10 -10.15
N ASN A 842 -27.89 -13.46 -11.07
CA ASN A 842 -28.82 -14.15 -11.97
C ASN A 842 -28.08 -14.52 -13.26
N LEU A 843 -27.82 -15.81 -13.48
CA LEU A 843 -27.22 -16.33 -14.71
C LEU A 843 -28.23 -17.14 -15.53
N SER A 844 -29.52 -17.06 -15.21
CA SER A 844 -30.51 -17.94 -15.83
C SER A 844 -30.53 -17.84 -17.37
N GLY A 845 -30.44 -18.98 -18.04
CA GLY A 845 -30.37 -19.06 -19.50
C GLY A 845 -29.07 -18.54 -20.13
N ALA A 846 -28.04 -18.20 -19.36
CA ALA A 846 -26.74 -17.78 -19.91
C ALA A 846 -25.95 -18.98 -20.49
N ASN A 847 -25.07 -18.70 -21.45
CA ASN A 847 -24.14 -19.69 -22.02
C ASN A 847 -22.77 -19.58 -21.37
N LEU A 848 -22.37 -20.55 -20.53
CA LEU A 848 -21.07 -20.58 -19.83
C LEU A 848 -20.13 -21.69 -20.36
N MET A 849 -20.34 -22.13 -21.61
CA MET A 849 -19.50 -23.16 -22.22
C MET A 849 -18.02 -22.73 -22.22
N GLY A 850 -17.16 -23.56 -21.64
CA GLY A 850 -15.71 -23.31 -21.55
C GLY A 850 -15.30 -22.10 -20.69
N ALA A 851 -16.22 -21.52 -19.91
CA ALA A 851 -15.91 -20.40 -19.03
C ALA A 851 -14.93 -20.80 -17.90
N ASP A 852 -14.06 -19.88 -17.48
CA ASP A 852 -13.21 -20.04 -16.29
C ASP A 852 -13.87 -19.38 -15.07
N LEU A 853 -14.47 -20.18 -14.21
CA LEU A 853 -15.09 -19.80 -12.93
C LEU A 853 -14.23 -20.26 -11.74
N SER A 854 -12.95 -20.57 -11.95
CA SER A 854 -12.07 -21.10 -10.90
C SER A 854 -11.96 -20.12 -9.72
N GLU A 855 -12.00 -20.62 -8.50
CA GLU A 855 -11.91 -19.83 -7.25
C GLU A 855 -13.02 -18.78 -7.06
N SER A 856 -14.09 -18.80 -7.88
CA SER A 856 -15.22 -17.84 -7.77
C SER A 856 -16.19 -18.17 -6.62
N ASP A 857 -16.96 -17.15 -6.18
CA ASP A 857 -18.01 -17.30 -5.16
C ASP A 857 -19.41 -17.23 -5.78
N LEU A 858 -20.02 -18.40 -6.04
CA LEU A 858 -21.32 -18.58 -6.69
C LEU A 858 -22.46 -18.87 -5.70
N ARG A 859 -22.26 -18.58 -4.41
CA ARG A 859 -23.30 -18.84 -3.41
C ARG A 859 -24.60 -18.10 -3.74
N SER A 860 -25.72 -18.82 -3.68
CA SER A 860 -27.05 -18.29 -3.98
C SER A 860 -27.23 -17.75 -5.42
N ALA A 861 -26.34 -18.07 -6.36
CA ALA A 861 -26.52 -17.74 -7.77
C ALA A 861 -27.72 -18.49 -8.37
N ASP A 862 -28.50 -17.85 -9.22
CA ASP A 862 -29.52 -18.51 -10.05
C ASP A 862 -28.85 -19.09 -11.29
N LEU A 863 -28.72 -20.42 -11.30
CA LEU A 863 -28.00 -21.17 -12.33
C LEU A 863 -28.93 -21.95 -13.29
N ARG A 864 -30.23 -21.64 -13.28
CA ARG A 864 -31.22 -22.41 -14.06
C ARG A 864 -31.01 -22.27 -15.57
N ASN A 865 -31.13 -23.39 -16.28
CA ASN A 865 -31.04 -23.46 -17.75
C ASN A 865 -29.70 -22.97 -18.34
N ILE A 866 -28.58 -23.13 -17.63
CA ILE A 866 -27.24 -22.77 -18.11
C ILE A 866 -26.53 -23.98 -18.73
N ASP A 867 -25.75 -23.73 -19.77
CA ASP A 867 -24.77 -24.67 -20.31
C ASP A 867 -23.39 -24.50 -19.65
N LEU A 868 -22.94 -25.50 -18.87
CA LEU A 868 -21.65 -25.52 -18.17
C LEU A 868 -20.66 -26.54 -18.78
N ARG A 869 -20.91 -27.01 -20.01
CA ARG A 869 -20.02 -28.00 -20.65
C ARG A 869 -18.59 -27.46 -20.75
N GLY A 870 -17.64 -28.26 -20.27
CA GLY A 870 -16.21 -27.92 -20.27
C GLY A 870 -15.81 -26.70 -19.41
N ALA A 871 -16.69 -26.18 -18.54
CA ALA A 871 -16.35 -25.04 -17.68
C ALA A 871 -15.30 -25.41 -16.62
N TYR A 872 -14.40 -24.47 -16.30
CA TYR A 872 -13.43 -24.60 -15.22
C TYR A 872 -14.00 -24.05 -13.93
N LEU A 873 -14.27 -24.90 -12.95
CA LEU A 873 -14.88 -24.58 -11.65
C LEU A 873 -13.97 -25.00 -10.49
N SER A 874 -12.67 -25.08 -10.73
CA SER A 874 -11.71 -25.58 -9.76
C SER A 874 -11.70 -24.66 -8.52
N ARG A 875 -11.88 -25.25 -7.34
CA ARG A 875 -11.96 -24.54 -6.05
C ARG A 875 -13.07 -23.47 -5.96
N ALA A 876 -14.06 -23.50 -6.86
CA ALA A 876 -15.21 -22.59 -6.79
C ALA A 876 -16.09 -22.91 -5.57
N ASN A 877 -16.83 -21.91 -5.08
CA ASN A 877 -17.78 -22.07 -3.98
C ASN A 877 -19.23 -22.06 -4.48
N LEU A 878 -19.84 -23.25 -4.52
CA LEU A 878 -21.19 -23.55 -4.99
C LEU A 878 -22.08 -24.07 -3.84
N ARG A 879 -21.72 -23.77 -2.59
CA ARG A 879 -22.47 -24.26 -1.42
C ARG A 879 -23.95 -23.92 -1.52
N SER A 880 -24.80 -24.94 -1.37
CA SER A 880 -26.26 -24.82 -1.37
C SER A 880 -26.88 -24.20 -2.63
N SER A 881 -26.20 -24.27 -3.79
CA SER A 881 -26.81 -23.87 -5.06
C SER A 881 -27.72 -24.96 -5.64
N ASP A 882 -28.62 -24.56 -6.54
CA ASP A 882 -29.44 -25.48 -7.32
C ASP A 882 -28.83 -25.65 -8.72
N LEU A 883 -28.30 -26.84 -8.98
CA LEU A 883 -27.74 -27.31 -10.24
C LEU A 883 -28.54 -28.49 -10.82
N SER A 884 -29.80 -28.66 -10.40
CA SER A 884 -30.62 -29.78 -10.85
C SER A 884 -30.91 -29.72 -12.34
N ASN A 885 -30.91 -30.88 -13.00
CA ASN A 885 -31.15 -31.05 -14.44
C ASN A 885 -30.13 -30.35 -15.37
N MET A 886 -29.00 -29.89 -14.85
CA MET A 886 -27.98 -29.19 -15.65
C MET A 886 -27.05 -30.14 -16.41
N ASP A 887 -26.43 -29.65 -17.50
CA ASP A 887 -25.37 -30.33 -18.24
C ASP A 887 -23.99 -29.76 -17.86
N LEU A 888 -23.21 -30.55 -17.12
CA LEU A 888 -21.83 -30.25 -16.70
C LEU A 888 -20.83 -31.27 -17.25
N ARG A 889 -21.12 -31.91 -18.39
CA ARG A 889 -20.19 -32.87 -19.01
C ARG A 889 -18.82 -32.25 -19.22
N GLY A 890 -17.78 -32.95 -18.75
CA GLY A 890 -16.39 -32.53 -18.85
C GLY A 890 -15.98 -31.31 -18.01
N ALA A 891 -16.85 -30.79 -17.14
CA ALA A 891 -16.51 -29.68 -16.26
C ALA A 891 -15.40 -30.05 -15.26
N GLN A 892 -14.61 -29.05 -14.83
CA GLN A 892 -13.46 -29.23 -13.94
C GLN A 892 -13.78 -28.69 -12.53
N LEU A 893 -14.25 -29.55 -11.63
CA LEU A 893 -14.67 -29.23 -10.25
C LEU A 893 -13.63 -29.63 -9.20
N GLU A 894 -12.34 -29.74 -9.57
CA GLU A 894 -11.27 -30.11 -8.63
C GLU A 894 -11.25 -29.18 -7.40
N GLY A 895 -11.39 -29.77 -6.21
CA GLY A 895 -11.36 -29.06 -4.93
C GLY A 895 -12.52 -28.09 -4.69
N ALA A 896 -13.57 -28.10 -5.51
CA ALA A 896 -14.72 -27.21 -5.36
C ALA A 896 -15.51 -27.48 -4.06
N ASN A 897 -16.12 -26.43 -3.50
CA ASN A 897 -17.05 -26.55 -2.37
C ASN A 897 -18.49 -26.63 -2.88
N LEU A 898 -19.07 -27.83 -2.80
CA LEU A 898 -20.41 -28.20 -3.27
C LEU A 898 -21.28 -28.71 -2.09
N GLU A 899 -20.98 -28.29 -0.86
CA GLU A 899 -21.73 -28.75 0.32
C GLU A 899 -23.21 -28.37 0.21
N GLY A 900 -24.11 -29.35 0.35
CA GLY A 900 -25.55 -29.15 0.26
C GLY A 900 -26.09 -28.76 -1.12
N VAL A 901 -25.31 -28.92 -2.19
CA VAL A 901 -25.75 -28.61 -3.57
C VAL A 901 -26.86 -29.56 -4.03
N ASN A 902 -27.80 -29.07 -4.86
CA ASN A 902 -28.75 -29.92 -5.56
C ASN A 902 -28.27 -30.20 -6.99
N LEU A 903 -27.82 -31.41 -7.26
CA LEU A 903 -27.38 -31.95 -8.55
C LEU A 903 -28.34 -33.04 -9.08
N SER A 904 -29.59 -33.08 -8.61
CA SER A 904 -30.52 -34.12 -9.02
C SER A 904 -30.80 -34.09 -10.53
N ASN A 905 -30.82 -35.27 -11.16
CA ASN A 905 -30.92 -35.48 -12.60
C ASN A 905 -29.85 -34.76 -13.47
N ALA A 906 -28.78 -34.21 -12.89
CA ALA A 906 -27.74 -33.52 -13.65
C ALA A 906 -26.92 -34.49 -14.52
N ASN A 907 -26.42 -34.01 -15.66
CA ASN A 907 -25.47 -34.73 -16.51
C ASN A 907 -24.04 -34.34 -16.14
N LEU A 908 -23.32 -35.25 -15.48
CA LEU A 908 -22.00 -35.11 -14.90
C LEU A 908 -20.99 -36.10 -15.54
N GLY A 909 -21.26 -36.52 -16.79
CA GLY A 909 -20.41 -37.48 -17.48
C GLY A 909 -19.00 -36.93 -17.73
N GLY A 910 -17.97 -37.66 -17.29
CA GLY A 910 -16.57 -37.26 -17.46
C GLY A 910 -16.14 -36.02 -16.65
N THR A 911 -16.93 -35.57 -15.68
CA THR A 911 -16.60 -34.43 -14.82
C THR A 911 -15.47 -34.78 -13.84
N ASP A 912 -14.56 -33.83 -13.59
CA ASP A 912 -13.48 -33.98 -12.60
C ASP A 912 -13.90 -33.41 -11.24
N PHE A 913 -14.11 -34.27 -10.25
CA PHE A 913 -14.47 -33.93 -8.87
C PHE A 913 -13.33 -34.17 -7.87
N ARG A 914 -12.07 -34.27 -8.32
CA ARG A 914 -10.94 -34.62 -7.45
C ARG A 914 -10.87 -33.71 -6.21
N GLY A 915 -10.94 -34.31 -5.03
CA GLY A 915 -10.90 -33.59 -3.75
C GLY A 915 -12.07 -32.64 -3.47
N ALA A 916 -13.14 -32.66 -4.27
CA ALA A 916 -14.30 -31.79 -4.07
C ALA A 916 -15.09 -32.12 -2.79
N GLN A 917 -15.80 -31.13 -2.25
CA GLN A 917 -16.61 -31.25 -1.03
C GLN A 917 -18.10 -31.30 -1.36
N LEU A 918 -18.70 -32.49 -1.36
CA LEU A 918 -20.11 -32.78 -1.68
C LEU A 918 -20.89 -33.30 -0.45
N ASN A 919 -20.51 -32.91 0.77
CA ASN A 919 -21.24 -33.35 1.96
C ASN A 919 -22.69 -32.84 1.90
N ASN A 920 -23.65 -33.69 2.29
CA ASN A 920 -25.09 -33.40 2.24
C ASN A 920 -25.64 -33.03 0.84
N ALA A 921 -24.91 -33.31 -0.25
CA ALA A 921 -25.37 -33.00 -1.60
C ALA A 921 -26.50 -33.95 -2.06
N ASN A 922 -27.42 -33.44 -2.88
CA ASN A 922 -28.45 -34.25 -3.55
C ASN A 922 -28.03 -34.55 -4.99
N LEU A 923 -27.66 -35.79 -5.27
CA LEU A 923 -27.22 -36.31 -6.57
C LEU A 923 -28.20 -37.36 -7.11
N ARG A 924 -29.47 -37.33 -6.66
CA ARG A 924 -30.48 -38.32 -7.04
C ARG A 924 -30.64 -38.37 -8.56
N LYS A 925 -30.52 -39.56 -9.16
CA LYS A 925 -30.62 -39.80 -10.60
C LYS A 925 -29.60 -39.04 -11.47
N ALA A 926 -28.51 -38.53 -10.88
CA ALA A 926 -27.46 -37.87 -11.66
C ALA A 926 -26.71 -38.86 -12.56
N GLN A 927 -26.23 -38.39 -13.71
CA GLN A 927 -25.44 -39.18 -14.67
C GLN A 927 -23.95 -38.90 -14.48
N LEU A 928 -23.23 -39.76 -13.76
CA LEU A 928 -21.83 -39.61 -13.35
C LEU A 928 -20.90 -40.62 -14.05
N SER A 929 -21.33 -41.16 -15.20
CA SER A 929 -20.55 -42.15 -15.94
C SER A 929 -19.17 -41.60 -16.30
N ASN A 930 -18.11 -42.36 -16.03
CA ASN A 930 -16.71 -41.97 -16.25
C ASN A 930 -16.23 -40.72 -15.47
N ALA A 931 -16.96 -40.27 -14.42
CA ALA A 931 -16.53 -39.15 -13.59
C ALA A 931 -15.32 -39.51 -12.71
N ASP A 932 -14.42 -38.54 -12.48
CA ASP A 932 -13.28 -38.68 -11.57
C ASP A 932 -13.62 -38.14 -10.18
N LEU A 933 -13.89 -39.03 -9.24
CA LEU A 933 -14.33 -38.73 -7.87
C LEU A 933 -13.22 -39.02 -6.84
N ARG A 934 -11.93 -38.99 -7.25
CA ARG A 934 -10.83 -39.33 -6.32
C ARG A 934 -10.75 -38.36 -5.16
N GLY A 935 -10.71 -38.90 -3.93
CA GLY A 935 -10.61 -38.10 -2.71
C GLY A 935 -11.82 -37.19 -2.42
N VAL A 936 -12.95 -37.37 -3.12
CA VAL A 936 -14.16 -36.57 -2.92
C VAL A 936 -14.75 -36.82 -1.52
N ARG A 937 -15.39 -35.80 -0.93
CA ARG A 937 -16.11 -35.92 0.35
C ARG A 937 -17.62 -35.91 0.12
N LEU A 938 -18.28 -37.04 0.33
CA LEU A 938 -19.71 -37.28 0.06
C LEU A 938 -20.50 -37.61 1.32
N SER A 939 -20.06 -37.15 2.49
CA SER A 939 -20.69 -37.57 3.76
C SER A 939 -22.17 -37.14 3.77
N ASN A 940 -23.06 -38.10 4.05
CA ASN A 940 -24.52 -37.94 4.04
C ASN A 940 -25.12 -37.43 2.71
N ALA A 941 -24.42 -37.59 1.58
CA ALA A 941 -24.97 -37.26 0.27
C ALA A 941 -26.01 -38.30 -0.21
N ASP A 942 -26.95 -37.88 -1.06
CA ASP A 942 -28.00 -38.72 -1.64
C ASP A 942 -27.72 -38.99 -3.13
N LEU A 943 -27.20 -40.17 -3.46
CA LEU A 943 -26.94 -40.63 -4.83
C LEU A 943 -28.00 -41.64 -5.32
N ARG A 944 -29.21 -41.64 -4.75
CA ARG A 944 -30.23 -42.64 -5.13
C ARG A 944 -30.50 -42.65 -6.64
N GLY A 945 -30.38 -43.82 -7.27
CA GLY A 945 -30.63 -43.98 -8.71
C GLY A 945 -29.59 -43.33 -9.63
N ALA A 946 -28.44 -42.89 -9.11
CA ALA A 946 -27.39 -42.28 -9.93
C ALA A 946 -26.71 -43.32 -10.85
N LYS A 947 -26.27 -42.89 -12.03
CA LYS A 947 -25.46 -43.70 -12.96
C LYS A 947 -23.98 -43.45 -12.70
N LEU A 948 -23.30 -44.38 -12.05
CA LEU A 948 -21.90 -44.28 -11.60
C LEU A 948 -20.97 -45.22 -12.36
N ASN A 949 -21.41 -45.78 -13.49
CA ASN A 949 -20.64 -46.77 -14.23
C ASN A 949 -19.29 -46.20 -14.71
N ASN A 950 -18.22 -46.98 -14.52
CA ASN A 950 -16.83 -46.63 -14.83
C ASN A 950 -16.29 -45.37 -14.13
N SER A 951 -16.91 -44.93 -13.03
CA SER A 951 -16.43 -43.77 -12.26
C SER A 951 -15.26 -44.14 -11.33
N ASN A 952 -14.43 -43.16 -10.97
CA ASN A 952 -13.24 -43.37 -10.13
C ASN A 952 -13.43 -42.79 -8.73
N PHE A 953 -13.68 -43.63 -7.74
CA PHE A 953 -13.87 -43.27 -6.33
C PHE A 953 -12.63 -43.48 -5.46
N ARG A 954 -11.42 -43.61 -6.04
CA ARG A 954 -10.23 -43.94 -5.24
C ARG A 954 -10.00 -42.92 -4.12
N GLY A 955 -9.94 -43.40 -2.88
CA GLY A 955 -9.76 -42.56 -1.69
C GLY A 955 -10.97 -41.68 -1.31
N ALA A 956 -12.14 -41.88 -1.91
CA ALA A 956 -13.35 -41.11 -1.60
C ALA A 956 -13.87 -41.36 -0.17
N HIS A 957 -14.51 -40.35 0.43
CA HIS A 957 -15.13 -40.43 1.75
C HIS A 957 -16.67 -40.45 1.61
N LEU A 958 -17.29 -41.62 1.84
CA LEU A 958 -18.70 -41.91 1.58
C LEU A 958 -19.46 -42.21 2.89
N LYS A 959 -19.13 -41.51 3.99
CA LYS A 959 -19.75 -41.78 5.29
C LYS A 959 -21.25 -41.48 5.25
N GLY A 960 -22.11 -42.45 5.57
CA GLY A 960 -23.56 -42.26 5.62
C GLY A 960 -24.22 -41.92 4.28
N THR A 961 -23.50 -42.10 3.17
CA THR A 961 -23.98 -41.78 1.82
C THR A 961 -25.08 -42.77 1.39
N ASN A 962 -26.16 -42.29 0.79
CA ASN A 962 -27.21 -43.14 0.24
C ASN A 962 -26.96 -43.42 -1.24
N ILE A 963 -26.56 -44.63 -1.58
CA ILE A 963 -26.22 -45.06 -2.95
C ILE A 963 -27.27 -46.09 -3.45
N SER A 964 -28.46 -46.09 -2.86
CA SER A 964 -29.48 -47.09 -3.18
C SER A 964 -29.97 -46.96 -4.63
N ASN A 965 -30.21 -48.07 -5.32
CA ASN A 965 -30.61 -48.12 -6.73
C ASN A 965 -29.59 -47.51 -7.74
N ALA A 966 -28.37 -47.17 -7.31
CA ALA A 966 -27.36 -46.61 -8.20
C ALA A 966 -26.62 -47.72 -8.97
N ASP A 967 -26.13 -47.40 -10.18
CA ASP A 967 -25.34 -48.33 -11.01
C ASP A 967 -23.85 -48.02 -10.89
N LEU A 968 -23.09 -48.84 -10.16
CA LEU A 968 -21.64 -48.72 -9.98
C LEU A 968 -20.85 -49.66 -10.89
N SER A 969 -21.43 -50.16 -11.99
CA SER A 969 -20.74 -51.11 -12.87
C SER A 969 -19.37 -50.61 -13.31
N GLY A 970 -18.30 -51.37 -13.03
CA GLY A 970 -16.93 -50.99 -13.41
C GLY A 970 -16.30 -49.85 -12.60
N ALA A 971 -16.93 -49.40 -11.50
CA ALA A 971 -16.40 -48.31 -10.68
C ALA A 971 -15.14 -48.72 -9.88
N ASP A 972 -14.20 -47.79 -9.69
CA ASP A 972 -12.97 -48.01 -8.91
C ASP A 972 -13.10 -47.45 -7.48
N LEU A 973 -13.29 -48.33 -6.50
CA LEU A 973 -13.48 -48.05 -5.08
C LEU A 973 -12.22 -48.29 -4.24
N ARG A 974 -11.03 -48.43 -4.83
CA ARG A 974 -9.78 -48.70 -4.08
C ARG A 974 -9.50 -47.61 -3.04
N GLY A 975 -9.31 -47.99 -1.78
CA GLY A 975 -9.07 -47.05 -0.68
C GLY A 975 -10.26 -46.13 -0.33
N ALA A 976 -11.44 -46.34 -0.91
CA ALA A 976 -12.65 -45.58 -0.55
C ALA A 976 -13.13 -45.95 0.87
N ARG A 977 -13.79 -45.01 1.54
CA ARG A 977 -14.29 -45.16 2.91
C ARG A 977 -15.81 -45.10 2.95
N LEU A 978 -16.48 -46.24 3.05
CA LEU A 978 -17.93 -46.40 2.96
C LEU A 978 -18.62 -46.54 4.32
N LEU A 979 -18.08 -45.95 5.37
CA LEU A 979 -18.60 -46.07 6.74
C LEU A 979 -20.12 -45.74 6.78
N GLU A 980 -20.97 -46.68 7.19
CA GLU A 980 -22.43 -46.48 7.27
C GLU A 980 -23.15 -46.16 5.94
N ALA A 981 -22.52 -46.39 4.79
CA ALA A 981 -23.16 -46.17 3.49
C ALA A 981 -24.34 -47.14 3.25
N GLN A 982 -25.36 -46.69 2.52
CA GLN A 982 -26.56 -47.49 2.19
C GLN A 982 -26.49 -47.98 0.75
N LEU A 983 -26.55 -49.30 0.54
CA LEU A 983 -26.36 -49.94 -0.77
C LEU A 983 -27.60 -50.69 -1.29
N SER A 984 -28.79 -50.46 -0.71
CA SER A 984 -30.03 -51.14 -1.12
C SER A 984 -30.23 -51.10 -2.63
N ASP A 985 -30.39 -52.28 -3.25
CA ASP A 985 -30.73 -52.43 -4.66
C ASP A 985 -29.74 -51.76 -5.63
N SER A 986 -28.52 -51.44 -5.16
CA SER A 986 -27.44 -50.90 -5.99
C SER A 986 -26.82 -52.00 -6.86
N PHE A 987 -26.25 -51.63 -8.01
CA PHE A 987 -25.62 -52.58 -8.94
C PHE A 987 -24.09 -52.49 -8.82
N LEU A 988 -23.44 -53.59 -8.44
CA LEU A 988 -22.01 -53.65 -8.10
C LEU A 988 -21.20 -54.55 -9.06
N GLY A 989 -21.64 -54.67 -10.32
CA GLY A 989 -20.95 -55.50 -11.31
C GLY A 989 -19.54 -54.97 -11.62
N ASP A 990 -18.54 -55.86 -11.69
CA ASP A 990 -17.18 -55.54 -12.14
C ASP A 990 -16.47 -54.38 -11.41
N ILE A 991 -16.84 -54.11 -10.15
CA ILE A 991 -16.19 -53.07 -9.34
C ILE A 991 -14.74 -53.44 -8.98
N ASN A 992 -13.87 -52.43 -8.87
CA ASN A 992 -12.48 -52.59 -8.42
C ASN A 992 -12.32 -52.11 -6.98
N TRP A 993 -11.83 -52.95 -6.08
CA TRP A 993 -11.60 -52.63 -4.67
C TRP A 993 -10.36 -53.36 -4.14
N ASN A 994 -9.81 -52.93 -3.00
CA ASN A 994 -8.62 -53.54 -2.40
C ASN A 994 -8.70 -53.57 -0.86
N LYS A 995 -7.64 -54.06 -0.21
CA LYS A 995 -7.52 -54.13 1.26
C LYS A 995 -7.65 -52.78 1.99
N ASP A 996 -7.43 -51.67 1.29
CA ASP A 996 -7.51 -50.33 1.85
C ASP A 996 -8.95 -49.78 1.81
N THR A 997 -9.85 -50.40 1.03
CA THR A 997 -11.27 -50.03 0.98
C THR A 997 -11.95 -50.39 2.31
N LYS A 998 -12.62 -49.42 2.94
CA LYS A 998 -13.27 -49.56 4.25
C LYS A 998 -14.78 -49.72 4.08
N TRP A 999 -15.31 -50.84 4.54
CA TRP A 999 -16.72 -51.22 4.42
C TRP A 999 -17.50 -51.23 5.76
N GLU A 1000 -16.88 -50.71 6.82
CA GLU A 1000 -17.43 -50.75 8.18
C GLU A 1000 -18.86 -50.19 8.25
N GLY A 1001 -19.78 -50.94 8.83
CA GLY A 1001 -21.16 -50.49 9.07
C GLY A 1001 -22.02 -50.26 7.81
N VAL A 1002 -21.58 -50.69 6.63
CA VAL A 1002 -22.37 -50.61 5.38
C VAL A 1002 -23.70 -51.35 5.53
N ARG A 1003 -24.79 -50.68 5.16
CA ARG A 1003 -26.16 -51.15 5.40
C ARG A 1003 -26.83 -51.63 4.11
N SER A 1004 -27.72 -52.61 4.28
CA SER A 1004 -28.63 -53.10 3.24
C SER A 1004 -27.96 -53.61 1.95
N TRP A 1005 -26.69 -54.01 2.02
CA TRP A 1005 -25.95 -54.56 0.88
C TRP A 1005 -26.51 -55.90 0.39
N LYS A 1006 -27.28 -56.63 1.22
CA LYS A 1006 -27.87 -57.93 0.86
C LYS A 1006 -28.89 -57.85 -0.28
N THR A 1007 -29.50 -56.69 -0.51
CA THR A 1007 -30.41 -56.49 -1.65
C THR A 1007 -29.71 -55.95 -2.90
N ALA A 1008 -28.40 -55.64 -2.81
CA ALA A 1008 -27.62 -55.19 -3.96
C ALA A 1008 -27.47 -56.30 -5.02
N HIS A 1009 -27.36 -55.89 -6.28
CA HIS A 1009 -27.35 -56.75 -7.45
C HIS A 1009 -25.91 -56.93 -7.97
N LYS A 1010 -25.60 -58.13 -8.48
CA LYS A 1010 -24.27 -58.51 -9.01
C LYS A 1010 -23.10 -58.21 -8.07
N VAL A 1011 -23.28 -58.40 -6.75
CA VAL A 1011 -22.20 -58.25 -5.77
C VAL A 1011 -21.15 -59.36 -5.97
N PRO A 1012 -19.84 -59.05 -6.13
CA PRO A 1012 -18.78 -60.05 -6.23
C PRO A 1012 -18.74 -60.99 -5.02
N GLU A 1013 -18.53 -62.29 -5.24
CA GLU A 1013 -18.54 -63.28 -4.14
C GLU A 1013 -17.47 -63.00 -3.08
N SER A 1014 -16.28 -62.58 -3.48
CA SER A 1014 -15.19 -62.19 -2.58
C SER A 1014 -15.56 -61.00 -1.68
N LEU A 1015 -16.39 -60.07 -2.19
CA LEU A 1015 -16.87 -58.94 -1.40
C LEU A 1015 -17.97 -59.36 -0.41
N LYS A 1016 -18.86 -60.28 -0.81
CA LYS A 1016 -19.87 -60.84 0.12
C LYS A 1016 -19.20 -61.47 1.34
N GLN A 1017 -18.17 -62.29 1.12
CA GLN A 1017 -17.41 -62.91 2.20
C GLN A 1017 -16.77 -61.87 3.14
N GLN A 1018 -16.20 -60.80 2.59
CA GLN A 1018 -15.62 -59.73 3.41
C GLN A 1018 -16.67 -58.97 4.23
N LEU A 1019 -17.84 -58.69 3.64
CA LEU A 1019 -18.93 -57.99 4.34
C LEU A 1019 -19.58 -58.85 5.42
N ASP A 1020 -19.72 -60.16 5.20
CA ASP A 1020 -20.23 -61.11 6.19
C ASP A 1020 -19.25 -61.30 7.37
N LEU A 1021 -17.93 -61.16 7.16
CA LEU A 1021 -16.92 -61.18 8.23
C LEU A 1021 -16.91 -59.90 9.10
N GLN A 1022 -17.59 -58.83 8.65
CA GLN A 1022 -17.68 -57.54 9.36
C GLN A 1022 -19.02 -57.32 10.07
N LEU A 1023 -19.99 -58.22 9.87
CA LEU A 1023 -21.23 -58.34 10.66
C LEU A 1023 -20.94 -59.11 11.95
#